data_AF-A0A2A6B7P9-F1
#
_entry.id   AF-A0A2A6B7P9-F1
#
_cell.length_a   1.000
_cell.length_b   1.000
_cell.length_c   1.000
_cell.angle_alpha   90.00
_cell.angle_beta   90.00
_cell.angle_gamma   90.00
#
_symmetry.space_group_name_H-M   'P 1'
#
loop_
_entity.id
_entity.type
_entity.pdbx_description
1 polymer ?
#
loop_
_entity_poly.entity_id
_entity_poly.type
_entity_poly.pdbx_seq_one_letter_code
_entity_poly.pdbx_strand_id
1 'polypeptide(L)'
;MLPSVYPSLMMDASNEMNMIERFQNFLMEMFMSTVGAHFKSKPIDAIFRKKYGDDFPSTQELVTKAKFLLANVNPDVEFPVPVTSKVTYFGGLGMSNESKPLQEPYASFVGSAKSIVFISFGSVADPKMMPVSWKKAFVELFKKNSDVHFIWRMENDVEVPKNVLRNTWHPQSDILAHPKTAAFITHAGYNSLGESIASGTPIITVPLFGDQFRNSRLAEFRGFGVRVDKTKLNVETLNAALHKIIDNPSYKRSAQSLRNIVFSSPFKAGDALRHAVNFAIEYPDHNRDLPALNFVQLYSLDVIVVLVSVVAFFVWINVFLIKRLLRCTCRVSISMRNWLLLSLVICCVSAAKVAVFLLPLSNSHVIFTIRVAEELAQDHDVVIIRPHANPEAAKIVSKHPRVREIRPNGAKPEAFWAFKNADKKLVWTEPSIKDWRAMGTAYTNVTAEICYATINDEAAMAQLREEKFDFAIAHHLEFCPVSVIHALGIPAYGFMLSTPLSRQMMSFIGVPLLPSIYPNNLIDASNEMTFAQRFKNVLFEIMMATLSLYSQTVPVDRMMKEKYGAEFPRVLDLTGNAKFLLANVHPDIEFPVPVTSKVTYFGGLGMSNVSKPLEEPYASFVQSAKTVVFVSFGSVAEPKTMPAMWRNAFVELFEKNPDIHFIWRMENDVQVPKNVLRRMWHPQNDILAHPKTAAFITHAGYNSIGESIASGTPLITVPLFADQFRNSRLAEYRGFGVRVEKTSFNFETLHSALHQILDDPSYDKAAKSLRKIVFSSPVKAGDALRHAVNFAIEFPDHNRDLPSLNFVQLYSLDMIGLLLSIVVLSLLVTIFVLKRVFRFVRSFCVAKEKTAQADSVGHSLLAMYRLTLFALALCLSCAESRVSFTTAEVLDNVDFKGNDEVNLNCFNGCRVFSPTKNDDIFIIDSNRTRIISLLEISELDNGVNLNVGEFYTLVNRGPANPSFILYAAQRQSPNFMTKVVYLDATKSLKVNPKDTFGVLTVLSSSGAVNVNGLSGDYEVYATGFDAINDCCPVYQSRSITNAEKTFVKVNGPIATMRLKGYLAGAMLTLSGDPTLSSPVTVDSSAVFVSKGYVGCKNPGGYSLVPATNAPEDSSFTLADNGGLSASLDSDYSFVKSGTSEVDITVNGEDVRLTGTDQLRKTFDPAASVKVDFAWKNRRTDDVFAIQIDVLKKSGDGETKLTTLSTPETVQTTTTKVSAHLSVISACILVLICI
;
A
#
# COMPACT_ATOMS: atom_id res chain seq x y z
N MET A 1 0.36 -2.07 8.94
CA MET A 1 0.39 -3.45 8.39
C MET A 1 1.34 -3.48 7.21
N LEU A 2 1.92 -4.63 6.87
CA LEU A 2 2.87 -4.73 5.73
C LEU A 2 2.09 -4.76 4.40
N PRO A 3 2.26 -3.80 3.48
CA PRO A 3 1.56 -3.77 2.19
C PRO A 3 1.92 -4.96 1.27
N SER A 4 2.98 -5.70 1.59
CA SER A 4 3.40 -6.88 0.84
C SER A 4 2.49 -8.10 1.03
N VAL A 5 1.79 -8.18 2.17
CA VAL A 5 0.96 -9.35 2.55
C VAL A 5 -0.51 -9.02 2.77
N TYR A 6 -0.86 -7.75 2.99
CA TYR A 6 -2.23 -7.34 3.26
C TYR A 6 -2.74 -6.40 2.17
N PRO A 7 -3.78 -6.77 1.42
CA PRO A 7 -4.35 -5.91 0.40
C PRO A 7 -5.10 -4.73 1.05
N SER A 8 -4.86 -3.54 0.53
CA SER A 8 -5.54 -2.31 0.93
C SER A 8 -7.04 -2.42 0.63
N LEU A 9 -7.87 -1.68 1.36
CA LEU A 9 -9.33 -1.82 1.36
C LEU A 9 -9.95 -1.72 -0.06
N MET A 10 -9.35 -0.89 -0.90
CA MET A 10 -9.83 -0.59 -2.26
C MET A 10 -9.20 -1.49 -3.34
N MET A 11 -8.30 -2.41 -2.97
CA MET A 11 -7.57 -3.23 -3.92
C MET A 11 -8.37 -4.46 -4.35
N ASP A 12 -8.32 -4.76 -5.65
CA ASP A 12 -8.81 -6.00 -6.24
C ASP A 12 -7.75 -7.10 -6.19
N ALA A 13 -7.23 -7.37 -4.99
CA ALA A 13 -6.17 -8.33 -4.74
C ALA A 13 -6.45 -9.18 -3.48
N SER A 14 -5.93 -10.41 -3.46
CA SER A 14 -5.88 -11.26 -2.26
C SER A 14 -4.60 -10.95 -1.46
N ASN A 15 -4.34 -11.71 -0.39
CA ASN A 15 -3.03 -11.70 0.27
C ASN A 15 -1.91 -12.31 -0.60
N GLU A 16 -2.25 -13.15 -1.59
CA GLU A 16 -1.31 -13.75 -2.54
C GLU A 16 -1.08 -12.87 -3.77
N MET A 17 -0.41 -11.73 -3.56
CA MET A 17 -0.17 -10.74 -4.62
C MET A 17 1.06 -11.07 -5.47
N ASN A 18 0.88 -10.99 -6.79
CA ASN A 18 2.01 -10.94 -7.72
C ASN A 18 2.74 -9.58 -7.65
N MET A 19 3.86 -9.44 -8.36
CA MET A 19 4.66 -8.20 -8.31
C MET A 19 3.88 -6.93 -8.68
N ILE A 20 3.01 -7.00 -9.70
CA ILE A 20 2.21 -5.86 -10.16
C ILE A 20 1.16 -5.52 -9.11
N GLU A 21 0.45 -6.52 -8.59
CA GLU A 21 -0.55 -6.34 -7.53
C GLU A 21 0.09 -5.77 -6.26
N ARG A 22 1.28 -6.23 -5.86
CA ARG A 22 2.03 -5.65 -4.72
C ARG A 22 2.42 -4.20 -4.97
N PHE A 23 2.86 -3.85 -6.18
CA PHE A 23 3.20 -2.48 -6.53
C PHE A 23 1.98 -1.56 -6.49
N GLN A 24 0.87 -1.99 -7.09
CA GLN A 24 -0.41 -1.27 -7.03
C GLN A 24 -0.91 -1.14 -5.60
N ASN A 25 -0.81 -2.20 -4.79
CA ASN A 25 -1.21 -2.17 -3.38
C ASN A 25 -0.35 -1.20 -2.57
N PHE A 26 0.97 -1.21 -2.79
CA PHE A 26 1.90 -0.30 -2.13
C PHE A 26 1.56 1.16 -2.46
N LEU A 27 1.29 1.47 -3.73
CA LEU A 27 0.85 2.80 -4.15
C LEU A 27 -0.52 3.18 -3.58
N MET A 28 -1.48 2.24 -3.57
CA MET A 28 -2.80 2.46 -2.99
C MET A 28 -2.71 2.76 -1.49
N GLU A 29 -1.87 2.03 -0.76
CA GLU A 29 -1.67 2.28 0.68
C GLU A 29 -1.03 3.65 0.95
N MET A 30 -0.02 4.03 0.15
CA MET A 30 0.55 5.37 0.21
C MET A 30 -0.50 6.46 -0.08
N PHE A 31 -1.32 6.23 -1.10
CA PHE A 31 -2.40 7.14 -1.46
C PHE A 31 -3.43 7.26 -0.34
N MET A 32 -3.92 6.15 0.21
CA MET A 32 -4.92 6.13 1.29
C MET A 32 -4.40 6.79 2.56
N SER A 33 -3.13 6.57 2.90
CA SER A 33 -2.46 7.23 4.04
C SER A 33 -2.39 8.75 3.84
N THR A 34 -1.95 9.19 2.66
CA THR A 34 -1.80 10.62 2.32
C THR A 34 -3.15 11.33 2.24
N VAL A 35 -4.13 10.72 1.57
CA VAL A 35 -5.49 11.25 1.45
C VAL A 35 -6.18 11.29 2.79
N GLY A 36 -6.05 10.23 3.60
CA GLY A 36 -6.58 10.20 4.96
C GLY A 36 -6.02 11.34 5.82
N ALA A 37 -4.70 11.51 5.82
CA ALA A 37 -4.07 12.59 6.58
C ALA A 37 -4.48 13.98 6.09
N HIS A 38 -4.49 14.22 4.78
CA HIS A 38 -4.72 15.55 4.21
C HIS A 38 -6.18 15.96 4.15
N PHE A 39 -7.07 15.06 3.72
CA PHE A 39 -8.48 15.39 3.47
C PHE A 39 -9.41 15.03 4.63
N LYS A 40 -8.99 14.17 5.57
CA LYS A 40 -9.79 13.85 6.76
C LYS A 40 -9.20 14.47 8.01
N SER A 41 -7.96 14.12 8.37
CA SER A 41 -7.40 14.50 9.68
C SER A 41 -7.09 15.99 9.78
N LYS A 42 -6.40 16.61 8.81
CA LYS A 42 -6.03 18.03 8.89
C LYS A 42 -7.22 18.99 9.02
N PRO A 43 -8.32 18.85 8.26
CA PRO A 43 -9.51 19.69 8.46
C PRO A 43 -10.11 19.54 9.86
N ILE A 44 -10.15 18.30 10.39
CA ILE A 44 -10.62 18.03 11.75
C ILE A 44 -9.70 18.71 12.77
N ASP A 45 -8.38 18.51 12.65
CA ASP A 45 -7.39 19.11 13.54
C ASP A 45 -7.49 20.63 13.55
N ALA A 46 -7.68 21.26 12.38
CA ALA A 46 -7.86 22.70 12.26
C ALA A 46 -9.14 23.20 12.96
N ILE A 47 -10.26 22.46 12.86
CA ILE A 47 -11.50 22.78 13.56
C ILE A 47 -11.30 22.74 15.08
N PHE A 48 -10.64 21.70 15.59
CA PHE A 48 -10.43 21.53 17.03
C PHE A 48 -9.41 22.53 17.57
N ARG A 49 -8.30 22.78 16.86
CA ARG A 49 -7.30 23.77 17.28
C ARG A 49 -7.84 25.19 17.26
N LYS A 50 -8.66 25.53 16.25
CA LYS A 50 -9.38 26.82 16.24
C LYS A 50 -10.29 27.01 17.45
N LYS A 51 -10.89 25.93 17.96
CA LYS A 51 -11.83 25.99 19.09
C LYS A 51 -11.16 25.91 20.46
N TYR A 52 -10.11 25.09 20.60
CA TYR A 52 -9.51 24.72 21.89
C TYR A 52 -8.05 25.17 22.04
N GLY A 53 -7.47 25.84 21.04
CA GLY A 53 -6.08 26.30 21.01
C GLY A 53 -5.17 25.42 20.16
N ASP A 54 -4.04 25.99 19.70
CA ASP A 54 -3.10 25.31 18.80
C ASP A 54 -2.44 24.07 19.43
N ASP A 55 -2.37 24.03 20.76
CA ASP A 55 -1.85 22.90 21.54
C ASP A 55 -2.79 21.68 21.56
N PHE A 56 -3.99 21.77 20.97
CA PHE A 56 -4.91 20.63 20.92
C PHE A 56 -4.28 19.46 20.14
N PRO A 57 -4.27 18.23 20.71
CA PRO A 57 -3.68 17.04 20.08
C PRO A 57 -4.24 16.76 18.69
N SER A 58 -3.38 16.31 17.78
CA SER A 58 -3.85 15.89 16.45
C SER A 58 -4.75 14.66 16.53
N THR A 59 -5.64 14.50 15.56
CA THR A 59 -6.49 13.31 15.40
C THR A 59 -5.64 12.04 15.39
N GLN A 60 -4.47 12.08 14.74
CA GLN A 60 -3.54 10.95 14.72
C GLN A 60 -3.03 10.59 16.12
N GLU A 61 -2.65 11.59 16.93
CA GLU A 61 -2.21 11.39 18.31
C GLU A 61 -3.33 10.81 19.17
N LEU A 62 -4.56 11.32 19.04
CA LEU A 62 -5.72 10.81 19.76
C LEU A 62 -6.05 9.35 19.39
N VAL A 63 -5.96 8.99 18.10
CA VAL A 63 -6.15 7.61 17.64
C VAL A 63 -5.12 6.67 18.24
N THR A 64 -3.85 7.09 18.35
CA THR A 64 -2.82 6.24 18.99
C THR A 64 -3.11 5.94 20.46
N LYS A 65 -3.79 6.86 21.17
CA LYS A 65 -4.18 6.72 22.58
C LYS A 65 -5.41 5.83 22.84
N ALA A 66 -6.11 5.37 21.79
CA ALA A 66 -7.23 4.43 21.95
C ALA A 66 -6.76 3.17 22.70
N LYS A 67 -7.58 2.56 23.55
CA LYS A 67 -7.18 1.37 24.35
C LYS A 67 -7.35 0.05 23.62
N PHE A 68 -8.29 0.02 22.67
CA PHE A 68 -8.58 -1.14 21.85
C PHE A 68 -9.12 -0.70 20.49
N LEU A 69 -9.03 -1.59 19.51
CA LEU A 69 -9.66 -1.47 18.20
C LEU A 69 -10.63 -2.64 18.05
N LEU A 70 -11.93 -2.34 18.02
CA LEU A 70 -12.95 -3.35 17.78
C LEU A 70 -13.03 -3.60 16.27
N ALA A 71 -12.77 -4.83 15.84
CA ALA A 71 -12.85 -5.24 14.45
C ALA A 71 -14.02 -6.20 14.25
N ASN A 72 -15.03 -5.80 13.46
CA ASN A 72 -16.14 -6.66 13.08
C ASN A 72 -15.69 -7.65 12.00
N VAL A 73 -14.76 -8.55 12.32
CA VAL A 73 -14.29 -9.62 11.43
C VAL A 73 -14.08 -10.90 12.21
N ASN A 74 -14.30 -12.04 11.56
CA ASN A 74 -13.92 -13.34 12.09
C ASN A 74 -12.50 -13.67 11.56
N PRO A 75 -11.49 -13.88 12.42
CA PRO A 75 -10.11 -14.07 12.01
C PRO A 75 -9.84 -15.38 11.25
N ASP A 76 -10.78 -16.34 11.29
CA ASP A 76 -10.73 -17.57 10.51
C ASP A 76 -11.41 -17.41 9.14
N VAL A 77 -12.22 -16.36 8.95
CA VAL A 77 -12.78 -16.03 7.63
C VAL A 77 -11.88 -15.03 6.90
N GLU A 78 -11.38 -14.02 7.60
CA GLU A 78 -10.60 -12.90 7.05
C GLU A 78 -9.22 -13.35 6.51
N PHE A 79 -8.63 -12.58 5.59
CA PHE A 79 -7.23 -12.80 5.17
C PHE A 79 -6.31 -12.78 6.41
N PRO A 80 -5.40 -13.76 6.55
CA PRO A 80 -4.46 -13.80 7.67
C PRO A 80 -3.65 -12.51 7.77
N VAL A 81 -3.64 -11.91 8.96
CA VAL A 81 -2.97 -10.62 9.19
C VAL A 81 -2.38 -10.56 10.61
N PRO A 82 -1.13 -10.09 10.78
CA PRO A 82 -0.57 -9.86 12.11
C PRO A 82 -1.21 -8.65 12.79
N VAL A 83 -1.81 -8.86 13.97
CA VAL A 83 -2.38 -7.81 14.83
C VAL A 83 -1.88 -7.94 16.26
N THR A 84 -1.88 -6.86 17.03
CA THR A 84 -1.56 -6.90 18.46
C THR A 84 -2.80 -7.22 19.30
N SER A 85 -2.61 -7.52 20.59
CA SER A 85 -3.70 -7.71 21.57
C SER A 85 -4.58 -6.46 21.78
N LYS A 86 -4.24 -5.33 21.15
CA LYS A 86 -5.09 -4.13 21.06
C LYS A 86 -6.30 -4.35 20.15
N VAL A 87 -6.23 -5.26 19.19
CA VAL A 87 -7.36 -5.57 18.30
C VAL A 87 -8.23 -6.64 18.94
N THR A 88 -9.53 -6.36 19.08
CA THR A 88 -10.52 -7.36 19.51
C THR A 88 -11.46 -7.66 18.35
N TYR A 89 -11.48 -8.93 17.95
CA TYR A 89 -12.38 -9.43 16.92
C TYR A 89 -13.77 -9.70 17.52
N PHE A 90 -14.81 -9.22 16.85
CA PHE A 90 -16.21 -9.49 17.21
C PHE A 90 -17.08 -9.82 15.98
N GLY A 91 -16.46 -10.35 14.92
CA GLY A 91 -17.20 -10.79 13.73
C GLY A 91 -18.20 -11.90 14.06
N GLY A 92 -19.36 -11.85 13.43
CA GLY A 92 -20.48 -12.78 13.69
C GLY A 92 -21.64 -12.17 14.48
N LEU A 93 -21.53 -10.90 14.90
CA LEU A 93 -22.63 -10.22 15.58
C LEU A 93 -23.82 -10.04 14.62
N GLY A 94 -24.99 -10.57 15.01
CA GLY A 94 -26.20 -10.55 14.18
C GLY A 94 -26.29 -11.68 13.15
N MET A 95 -25.28 -12.55 13.05
CA MET A 95 -25.37 -13.78 12.25
C MET A 95 -26.17 -14.84 13.03
N SER A 96 -27.14 -15.46 12.38
CA SER A 96 -27.95 -16.53 12.93
C SER A 96 -27.91 -17.76 12.02
N ASN A 97 -27.90 -18.94 12.61
CA ASN A 97 -28.14 -20.20 11.92
C ASN A 97 -29.63 -20.60 11.94
N GLU A 98 -30.46 -19.83 12.65
CA GLU A 98 -31.91 -19.99 12.71
C GLU A 98 -32.56 -19.21 11.57
N SER A 99 -33.48 -19.85 10.85
CA SER A 99 -34.30 -19.23 9.82
C SER A 99 -35.78 -19.43 10.10
N LYS A 100 -36.59 -18.46 9.70
CA LYS A 100 -38.04 -18.56 9.76
C LYS A 100 -38.56 -19.29 8.53
N PRO A 101 -39.66 -20.05 8.65
CA PRO A 101 -40.34 -20.59 7.48
C PRO A 101 -40.73 -19.46 6.51
N LEU A 102 -40.38 -19.62 5.24
CA LEU A 102 -40.76 -18.69 4.18
C LEU A 102 -42.30 -18.58 4.14
N GLN A 103 -42.79 -17.35 4.05
CA GLN A 103 -44.23 -17.06 3.88
C GLN A 103 -44.58 -16.92 2.40
N GLU A 104 -45.86 -16.98 2.04
CA GLU A 104 -46.29 -16.66 0.68
C GLU A 104 -45.92 -15.22 0.29
N PRO A 105 -45.52 -14.95 -0.97
CA PRO A 105 -45.50 -15.87 -2.13
C PRO A 105 -44.23 -16.75 -2.23
N TYR A 106 -43.30 -16.64 -1.28
CA TYR A 106 -42.01 -17.34 -1.34
C TYR A 106 -42.15 -18.85 -1.09
N ALA A 107 -43.03 -19.26 -0.17
CA ALA A 107 -43.24 -20.66 0.18
C ALA A 107 -43.61 -21.51 -1.05
N SER A 108 -44.64 -21.11 -1.80
CA SER A 108 -45.07 -21.80 -3.02
C SER A 108 -44.01 -21.78 -4.12
N PHE A 109 -43.41 -20.61 -4.39
CA PHE A 109 -42.39 -20.43 -5.42
C PHE A 109 -41.13 -21.29 -5.18
N VAL A 110 -40.69 -21.40 -3.92
CA VAL A 110 -39.57 -22.23 -3.50
C VAL A 110 -39.96 -23.71 -3.44
N GLY A 111 -41.21 -24.02 -3.10
CA GLY A 111 -41.77 -25.37 -3.10
C GLY A 111 -41.62 -26.07 -4.45
N SER A 112 -41.93 -25.38 -5.55
CA SER A 112 -41.82 -25.91 -6.92
C SER A 112 -40.40 -25.91 -7.49
N ALA A 113 -39.46 -25.17 -6.88
CA ALA A 113 -38.11 -25.03 -7.40
C ALA A 113 -37.25 -26.29 -7.20
N LYS A 114 -36.39 -26.63 -8.17
CA LYS A 114 -35.31 -27.62 -7.98
C LYS A 114 -34.12 -27.00 -7.23
N SER A 115 -33.73 -25.80 -7.65
CA SER A 115 -32.70 -24.98 -7.02
C SER A 115 -33.10 -23.51 -7.08
N ILE A 116 -32.62 -22.74 -6.10
CA ILE A 116 -32.89 -21.29 -5.98
C ILE A 116 -31.59 -20.52 -6.06
N VAL A 117 -31.63 -19.42 -6.80
CA VAL A 117 -30.58 -18.40 -6.83
C VAL A 117 -31.17 -17.09 -6.36
N PHE A 118 -30.62 -16.53 -5.29
CA PHE A 118 -31.01 -15.21 -4.80
C PHE A 118 -30.09 -14.14 -5.39
N ILE A 119 -30.64 -12.97 -5.75
CA ILE A 119 -29.89 -11.87 -6.38
C ILE A 119 -30.21 -10.56 -5.67
N SER A 120 -29.20 -9.93 -5.07
CA SER A 120 -29.33 -8.65 -4.37
C SER A 120 -28.02 -7.87 -4.34
N PHE A 121 -28.05 -6.62 -4.80
CA PHE A 121 -26.90 -5.71 -4.81
C PHE A 121 -26.89 -4.73 -3.61
N GLY A 122 -27.58 -5.09 -2.52
CA GLY A 122 -27.62 -4.29 -1.31
C GLY A 122 -28.55 -3.08 -1.40
N SER A 123 -28.63 -2.28 -0.34
CA SER A 123 -29.51 -1.10 -0.27
C SER A 123 -28.91 0.17 -0.89
N VAL A 124 -27.58 0.22 -1.04
CA VAL A 124 -26.87 1.40 -1.56
C VAL A 124 -26.89 1.45 -3.09
N ALA A 125 -26.84 0.30 -3.76
CA ALA A 125 -26.95 0.23 -5.22
C ALA A 125 -28.43 0.29 -5.63
N ASP A 126 -28.88 1.44 -6.12
CA ASP A 126 -30.23 1.61 -6.65
C ASP A 126 -30.42 0.74 -7.92
N PRO A 127 -31.34 -0.25 -7.90
CA PRO A 127 -31.61 -1.10 -9.07
C PRO A 127 -32.03 -0.32 -10.32
N LYS A 128 -32.61 0.88 -10.18
CA LYS A 128 -32.98 1.75 -11.32
C LYS A 128 -31.77 2.14 -12.15
N MET A 129 -30.65 2.39 -11.49
CA MET A 129 -29.39 2.83 -12.09
C MET A 129 -28.60 1.67 -12.71
N MET A 130 -29.09 0.43 -12.61
CA MET A 130 -28.46 -0.72 -13.24
C MET A 130 -28.45 -0.55 -14.77
N PRO A 131 -27.30 -0.70 -15.45
CA PRO A 131 -27.22 -0.58 -16.89
C PRO A 131 -28.19 -1.52 -17.62
N VAL A 132 -28.83 -1.03 -18.69
CA VAL A 132 -29.79 -1.82 -19.48
C VAL A 132 -29.16 -3.11 -20.01
N SER A 133 -27.88 -3.07 -20.40
CA SER A 133 -27.12 -4.26 -20.82
C SER A 133 -27.04 -5.32 -19.73
N TRP A 134 -26.86 -4.93 -18.46
CA TRP A 134 -26.84 -5.87 -17.34
C TRP A 134 -28.22 -6.44 -17.04
N LYS A 135 -29.28 -5.61 -17.08
CA LYS A 135 -30.66 -6.08 -16.94
C LYS A 135 -30.99 -7.13 -18.00
N LYS A 136 -30.62 -6.89 -19.26
CA LYS A 136 -30.76 -7.86 -20.36
C LYS A 136 -29.97 -9.15 -20.09
N ALA A 137 -28.72 -9.04 -19.66
CA ALA A 137 -27.89 -10.21 -19.34
C ALA A 137 -28.52 -11.09 -18.24
N PHE A 138 -29.09 -10.50 -17.18
CA PHE A 138 -29.82 -11.25 -16.16
C PHE A 138 -31.09 -11.91 -16.70
N VAL A 139 -31.88 -11.20 -17.51
CA VAL A 139 -33.08 -11.79 -18.14
C VAL A 139 -32.72 -12.95 -19.06
N GLU A 140 -31.65 -12.84 -19.84
CA GLU A 140 -31.16 -13.93 -20.70
C GLU A 140 -30.63 -15.10 -19.86
N LEU A 141 -29.93 -14.82 -18.75
CA LEU A 141 -29.52 -15.85 -17.78
C LEU A 141 -30.74 -16.63 -17.26
N PHE A 142 -31.82 -15.94 -16.88
CA PHE A 142 -33.03 -16.57 -16.37
C PHE A 142 -33.70 -17.46 -17.41
N LYS A 143 -33.75 -17.01 -18.67
CA LYS A 143 -34.32 -17.78 -19.79
C LYS A 143 -33.49 -19.02 -20.11
N LYS A 144 -32.16 -18.93 -20.04
CA LYS A 144 -31.24 -20.02 -20.33
C LYS A 144 -31.25 -21.12 -19.26
N ASN A 145 -31.63 -20.77 -18.03
CA ASN A 145 -31.67 -21.68 -16.87
C ASN A 145 -33.10 -21.84 -16.36
N SER A 146 -34.01 -22.32 -17.22
CA SER A 146 -35.44 -22.43 -16.89
C SER A 146 -35.77 -23.41 -15.75
N ASP A 147 -34.85 -24.32 -15.43
CA ASP A 147 -34.94 -25.27 -14.31
C ASP A 147 -34.51 -24.67 -12.96
N VAL A 148 -33.84 -23.51 -12.98
CA VAL A 148 -33.42 -22.74 -11.79
C VAL A 148 -34.44 -21.64 -11.52
N HIS A 149 -34.86 -21.50 -10.25
CA HIS A 149 -35.72 -20.39 -9.83
C HIS A 149 -34.88 -19.25 -9.28
N PHE A 150 -35.14 -18.03 -9.76
CA PHE A 150 -34.42 -16.83 -9.37
C PHE A 150 -35.29 -15.96 -8.49
N ILE A 151 -34.75 -15.50 -7.36
CA ILE A 151 -35.39 -14.48 -6.53
C ILE A 151 -34.54 -13.22 -6.67
N TRP A 152 -35.10 -12.17 -7.27
CA TRP A 152 -34.34 -11.00 -7.69
C TRP A 152 -34.86 -9.71 -7.08
N ARG A 153 -33.99 -9.01 -6.33
CA ARG A 153 -34.28 -7.67 -5.83
C ARG A 153 -34.25 -6.67 -6.98
N MET A 154 -35.42 -6.32 -7.53
CA MET A 154 -35.57 -5.42 -8.68
C MET A 154 -36.98 -4.80 -8.73
N GLU A 155 -37.13 -3.66 -9.41
CA GLU A 155 -38.43 -3.04 -9.67
C GLU A 155 -39.15 -3.61 -10.91
N ASN A 156 -40.40 -3.24 -11.14
CA ASN A 156 -41.24 -3.75 -12.24
C ASN A 156 -40.95 -3.11 -13.61
N ASP A 157 -39.69 -2.82 -13.93
CA ASP A 157 -39.27 -2.09 -15.14
C ASP A 157 -38.78 -2.98 -16.29
N VAL A 158 -38.65 -4.30 -16.06
CA VAL A 158 -38.23 -5.29 -17.06
C VAL A 158 -39.16 -6.51 -17.05
N GLU A 159 -39.43 -7.10 -18.20
CA GLU A 159 -40.18 -8.36 -18.27
C GLU A 159 -39.28 -9.56 -17.90
N VAL A 160 -39.74 -10.39 -16.97
CA VAL A 160 -38.98 -11.55 -16.45
C VAL A 160 -39.77 -12.86 -16.68
N PRO A 161 -39.09 -13.99 -16.95
CA PRO A 161 -39.76 -15.28 -17.13
C PRO A 161 -40.37 -15.80 -15.82
N LYS A 162 -41.27 -16.81 -15.92
CA LYS A 162 -42.04 -17.35 -14.79
C LYS A 162 -41.18 -17.96 -13.68
N ASN A 163 -39.95 -18.36 -13.97
CA ASN A 163 -38.98 -18.86 -12.99
C ASN A 163 -38.30 -17.73 -12.20
N VAL A 164 -38.83 -16.50 -12.23
CA VAL A 164 -38.27 -15.35 -11.51
C VAL A 164 -39.33 -14.73 -10.60
N LEU A 165 -39.03 -14.66 -9.30
CA LEU A 165 -39.80 -13.91 -8.31
C LEU A 165 -39.09 -12.60 -8.00
N ARG A 166 -39.71 -11.49 -8.37
CA ARG A 166 -39.14 -10.15 -8.21
C ARG A 166 -39.85 -9.35 -7.13
N ASN A 167 -39.08 -8.65 -6.29
CA ASN A 167 -39.59 -7.67 -5.31
C ASN A 167 -38.53 -6.61 -5.00
N THR A 168 -38.90 -5.48 -4.38
CA THR A 168 -37.93 -4.47 -3.91
C THR A 168 -37.32 -4.84 -2.55
N TRP A 169 -38.00 -5.70 -1.80
CA TRP A 169 -37.56 -6.22 -0.50
C TRP A 169 -37.84 -7.73 -0.39
N HIS A 170 -36.93 -8.46 0.25
CA HIS A 170 -36.98 -9.90 0.41
C HIS A 170 -36.52 -10.31 1.82
N PRO A 171 -37.06 -11.40 2.41
CA PRO A 171 -36.53 -11.99 3.63
C PRO A 171 -35.20 -12.73 3.34
N GLN A 172 -34.15 -11.94 3.09
CA GLN A 172 -32.87 -12.40 2.55
C GLN A 172 -32.23 -13.52 3.38
N SER A 173 -32.17 -13.36 4.71
CA SER A 173 -31.61 -14.38 5.62
C SER A 173 -32.34 -15.72 5.50
N ASP A 174 -33.67 -15.70 5.45
CA ASP A 174 -34.50 -16.91 5.39
C ASP A 174 -34.39 -17.59 4.01
N ILE A 175 -34.33 -16.81 2.94
CA ILE A 175 -34.10 -17.32 1.58
C ILE A 175 -32.72 -17.97 1.50
N LEU A 176 -31.67 -17.32 2.01
CA LEU A 176 -30.31 -17.85 1.97
C LEU A 176 -30.17 -19.14 2.77
N ALA A 177 -30.84 -19.23 3.92
CA ALA A 177 -30.85 -20.41 4.77
C ALA A 177 -31.69 -21.58 4.24
N HIS A 178 -32.52 -21.36 3.22
CA HIS A 178 -33.36 -22.42 2.66
C HIS A 178 -32.49 -23.52 2.00
N PRO A 179 -32.76 -24.83 2.26
CA PRO A 179 -31.91 -25.93 1.76
C PRO A 179 -31.72 -25.99 0.24
N LYS A 180 -32.72 -25.50 -0.53
CA LYS A 180 -32.68 -25.44 -1.99
C LYS A 180 -31.88 -24.26 -2.55
N THR A 181 -31.40 -23.33 -1.72
CA THR A 181 -30.64 -22.18 -2.18
C THR A 181 -29.22 -22.59 -2.56
N ALA A 182 -28.94 -22.54 -3.85
CA ALA A 182 -27.72 -23.03 -4.47
C ALA A 182 -26.65 -21.94 -4.60
N ALA A 183 -27.06 -20.69 -4.85
CA ALA A 183 -26.14 -19.57 -4.98
C ALA A 183 -26.77 -18.22 -4.59
N PHE A 184 -25.92 -17.27 -4.20
CA PHE A 184 -26.28 -15.88 -3.96
C PHE A 184 -25.47 -14.94 -4.86
N ILE A 185 -26.12 -14.25 -5.79
CA ILE A 185 -25.50 -13.22 -6.63
C ILE A 185 -25.57 -11.87 -5.91
N THR A 186 -24.42 -11.26 -5.62
CA THR A 186 -24.33 -10.03 -4.83
C THR A 186 -23.14 -9.17 -5.23
N HIS A 187 -23.09 -7.95 -4.72
CA HIS A 187 -21.95 -7.04 -4.82
C HIS A 187 -20.81 -7.38 -3.84
N ALA A 188 -20.97 -8.40 -2.99
CA ALA A 188 -20.03 -8.74 -1.91
C ALA A 188 -19.90 -7.67 -0.81
N GLY A 189 -20.99 -6.98 -0.47
CA GLY A 189 -21.03 -6.16 0.74
C GLY A 189 -20.76 -7.02 1.99
N TYR A 190 -20.11 -6.44 2.99
CA TYR A 190 -19.63 -7.18 4.17
C TYR A 190 -20.73 -8.00 4.88
N ASN A 191 -21.92 -7.42 5.06
CA ASN A 191 -23.05 -8.13 5.67
C ASN A 191 -23.57 -9.29 4.81
N SER A 192 -23.64 -9.09 3.48
CA SER A 192 -24.04 -10.16 2.54
C SER A 192 -23.04 -11.31 2.53
N LEU A 193 -21.75 -11.01 2.69
CA LEU A 193 -20.71 -12.03 2.87
C LEU A 193 -20.96 -12.84 4.15
N GLY A 194 -21.22 -12.14 5.26
CA GLY A 194 -21.56 -12.76 6.55
C GLY A 194 -22.80 -13.64 6.46
N GLU A 195 -23.92 -13.14 5.95
CA GLU A 195 -25.16 -13.90 5.80
C GLU A 195 -24.98 -15.16 4.95
N SER A 196 -24.19 -15.07 3.87
CA SER A 196 -23.91 -16.23 3.02
C SER A 196 -23.06 -17.28 3.72
N ILE A 197 -22.11 -16.87 4.57
CA ILE A 197 -21.36 -17.79 5.42
C ILE A 197 -22.29 -18.40 6.48
N ALA A 198 -23.12 -17.60 7.15
CA ALA A 198 -24.07 -18.09 8.16
C ALA A 198 -25.04 -19.12 7.60
N SER A 199 -25.54 -18.92 6.38
CA SER A 199 -26.44 -19.86 5.72
C SER A 199 -25.72 -21.06 5.11
N GLY A 200 -24.39 -20.97 4.91
CA GLY A 200 -23.61 -21.96 4.16
C GLY A 200 -23.97 -21.94 2.68
N THR A 201 -24.18 -20.75 2.11
CA THR A 201 -24.56 -20.53 0.70
C THR A 201 -23.36 -19.98 -0.09
N PRO A 202 -23.00 -20.58 -1.23
CA PRO A 202 -21.98 -20.03 -2.12
C PRO A 202 -22.39 -18.70 -2.75
N ILE A 203 -21.41 -17.87 -3.13
CA ILE A 203 -21.68 -16.53 -3.68
C ILE A 203 -21.11 -16.31 -5.08
N ILE A 204 -21.84 -15.60 -5.92
CA ILE A 204 -21.31 -15.01 -7.15
C ILE A 204 -21.23 -13.51 -6.92
N THR A 205 -20.05 -12.95 -7.06
CA THR A 205 -19.79 -11.56 -6.68
C THR A 205 -19.59 -10.68 -7.90
N VAL A 206 -20.30 -9.56 -7.97
CA VAL A 206 -20.09 -8.48 -8.94
C VAL A 206 -19.72 -7.22 -8.17
N PRO A 207 -18.46 -7.06 -7.76
CA PRO A 207 -18.06 -5.90 -6.95
C PRO A 207 -18.26 -4.60 -7.73
N LEU A 208 -18.96 -3.65 -7.11
CA LEU A 208 -19.32 -2.37 -7.73
C LEU A 208 -18.32 -1.27 -7.39
N PHE A 209 -18.00 -1.08 -6.10
CA PHE A 209 -17.05 -0.08 -5.61
C PHE A 209 -16.61 -0.37 -4.17
N GLY A 210 -15.58 0.32 -3.67
CA GLY A 210 -15.22 0.27 -2.26
C GLY A 210 -14.55 -1.05 -1.82
N ASP A 211 -14.88 -1.48 -0.61
CA ASP A 211 -14.40 -2.71 0.04
C ASP A 211 -14.87 -4.00 -0.65
N GLN A 212 -15.85 -3.89 -1.53
CA GLN A 212 -16.47 -5.01 -2.26
C GLN A 212 -15.47 -5.81 -3.09
N PHE A 213 -14.45 -5.17 -3.68
CA PHE A 213 -13.41 -5.87 -4.44
C PHE A 213 -12.61 -6.81 -3.54
N ARG A 214 -12.18 -6.31 -2.38
CA ARG A 214 -11.47 -7.09 -1.37
C ARG A 214 -12.34 -8.22 -0.81
N ASN A 215 -13.60 -7.94 -0.47
CA ASN A 215 -14.54 -8.95 0.02
C ASN A 215 -14.80 -10.06 -1.02
N SER A 216 -14.89 -9.68 -2.30
CA SER A 216 -15.00 -10.63 -3.40
C SER A 216 -13.78 -11.53 -3.50
N ARG A 217 -12.56 -10.97 -3.38
CA ARG A 217 -11.32 -11.77 -3.37
C ARG A 217 -11.23 -12.68 -2.16
N LEU A 218 -11.75 -12.24 -1.01
CA LEU A 218 -11.84 -13.07 0.19
C LEU A 218 -12.71 -14.31 -0.05
N ALA A 219 -13.84 -14.15 -0.74
CA ALA A 219 -14.72 -15.28 -1.06
C ALA A 219 -14.09 -16.28 -2.05
N GLU A 220 -13.32 -15.79 -3.02
CA GLU A 220 -12.52 -16.65 -3.91
C GLU A 220 -11.41 -17.38 -3.14
N PHE A 221 -10.66 -16.67 -2.29
CA PHE A 221 -9.59 -17.23 -1.47
C PHE A 221 -10.10 -18.34 -0.53
N ARG A 222 -11.28 -18.13 0.07
CA ARG A 222 -11.93 -19.13 0.92
C ARG A 222 -12.72 -20.19 0.13
N GLY A 223 -12.68 -20.14 -1.20
CA GLY A 223 -13.22 -21.19 -2.08
C GLY A 223 -14.75 -21.34 -2.06
N PHE A 224 -15.49 -20.32 -1.63
CA PHE A 224 -16.96 -20.34 -1.61
C PHE A 224 -17.60 -19.29 -2.54
N GLY A 225 -16.77 -18.49 -3.23
CA GLY A 225 -17.24 -17.48 -4.17
C GLY A 225 -16.58 -17.51 -5.54
N VAL A 226 -17.29 -16.97 -6.54
CA VAL A 226 -16.79 -16.73 -7.90
C VAL A 226 -17.01 -15.27 -8.25
N ARG A 227 -15.92 -14.56 -8.60
CA ARG A 227 -15.99 -13.15 -9.00
C ARG A 227 -16.29 -12.98 -10.48
N VAL A 228 -17.20 -12.07 -10.79
CA VAL A 228 -17.51 -11.57 -12.12
C VAL A 228 -17.12 -10.10 -12.18
N ASP A 229 -16.22 -9.75 -13.12
CA ASP A 229 -15.83 -8.37 -13.37
C ASP A 229 -17.01 -7.60 -13.96
N LYS A 230 -17.40 -6.51 -13.30
CA LYS A 230 -18.54 -5.68 -13.71
C LYS A 230 -18.38 -5.12 -15.13
N THR A 231 -17.15 -4.90 -15.60
CA THR A 231 -16.87 -4.39 -16.95
C THR A 231 -17.08 -5.45 -18.05
N LYS A 232 -17.11 -6.72 -17.66
CA LYS A 232 -17.28 -7.88 -18.55
C LYS A 232 -18.61 -8.60 -18.34
N LEU A 233 -19.51 -8.01 -17.55
CA LEU A 233 -20.78 -8.64 -17.20
C LEU A 233 -21.66 -8.78 -18.44
N ASN A 234 -21.95 -10.03 -18.79
CA ASN A 234 -22.84 -10.46 -19.86
C ASN A 234 -23.45 -11.83 -19.49
N VAL A 235 -24.33 -12.35 -20.35
CA VAL A 235 -24.99 -13.63 -20.06
C VAL A 235 -23.99 -14.79 -20.01
N GLU A 236 -22.95 -14.78 -20.84
CA GLU A 236 -21.94 -15.85 -20.88
C GLU A 236 -21.15 -15.93 -19.57
N THR A 237 -20.67 -14.80 -19.07
CA THR A 237 -19.89 -14.72 -17.84
C THR A 237 -20.73 -15.05 -16.61
N LEU A 238 -21.97 -14.55 -16.53
CA LEU A 238 -22.90 -14.89 -15.45
C LEU A 238 -23.29 -16.37 -15.48
N ASN A 239 -23.57 -16.93 -16.66
CA ASN A 239 -23.94 -18.34 -16.81
C ASN A 239 -22.77 -19.26 -16.46
N ALA A 240 -21.56 -18.92 -16.91
CA ALA A 240 -20.36 -19.66 -16.55
C ALA A 240 -20.09 -19.62 -15.03
N ALA A 241 -20.24 -18.47 -14.39
CA ALA A 241 -20.11 -18.35 -12.94
C ALA A 241 -21.18 -19.14 -12.18
N LEU A 242 -22.42 -19.13 -12.66
CA LEU A 242 -23.53 -19.90 -12.09
C LEU A 242 -23.23 -21.40 -12.12
N HIS A 243 -22.93 -21.96 -13.29
CA HIS A 243 -22.61 -23.38 -13.46
C HIS A 243 -21.35 -23.79 -12.71
N LYS A 244 -20.34 -22.93 -12.62
CA LYS A 244 -19.16 -23.18 -11.79
C LYS A 244 -19.50 -23.40 -10.33
N ILE A 245 -20.55 -22.75 -9.80
CA ILE A 245 -21.00 -22.92 -8.42
C ILE A 245 -21.99 -24.07 -8.27
N ILE A 246 -23.02 -24.14 -9.11
CA ILE A 246 -24.11 -25.11 -8.92
C ILE A 246 -23.69 -26.54 -9.28
N ASP A 247 -22.77 -26.69 -10.24
CA ASP A 247 -22.32 -28.01 -10.71
C ASP A 247 -21.10 -28.53 -9.93
N ASN A 248 -20.41 -27.66 -9.16
CA ASN A 248 -19.27 -28.03 -8.35
C ASN A 248 -19.59 -27.99 -6.85
N PRO A 249 -19.78 -29.15 -6.18
CA PRO A 249 -20.13 -29.21 -4.76
C PRO A 249 -19.01 -28.70 -3.84
N SER A 250 -17.78 -28.46 -4.33
CA SER A 250 -16.71 -27.88 -3.51
C SER A 250 -17.11 -26.51 -2.94
N TYR A 251 -17.78 -25.64 -3.71
CA TYR A 251 -18.17 -24.31 -3.23
C TYR A 251 -19.18 -24.40 -2.08
N LYS A 252 -20.17 -25.30 -2.20
CA LYS A 252 -21.16 -25.54 -1.13
C LYS A 252 -20.50 -26.12 0.12
N ARG A 253 -19.60 -27.10 -0.04
CA ARG A 253 -18.82 -27.67 1.07
C ARG A 253 -17.94 -26.62 1.75
N SER A 254 -17.27 -25.75 0.99
CA SER A 254 -16.48 -24.63 1.55
C SER A 254 -17.35 -23.65 2.33
N ALA A 255 -18.51 -23.25 1.78
CA ALA A 255 -19.45 -22.36 2.48
C ALA A 255 -19.97 -22.99 3.78
N GLN A 256 -20.30 -24.28 3.77
CA GLN A 256 -20.73 -25.03 4.96
C GLN A 256 -19.59 -25.23 5.98
N SER A 257 -18.36 -25.46 5.53
CA SER A 257 -17.19 -25.53 6.40
C SER A 257 -16.95 -24.19 7.10
N LEU A 258 -16.99 -23.07 6.36
CA LEU A 258 -16.89 -21.74 6.95
C LEU A 258 -18.04 -21.43 7.91
N ARG A 259 -19.27 -21.85 7.60
CA ARG A 259 -20.40 -21.77 8.53
C ARG A 259 -20.05 -22.45 9.86
N ASN A 260 -19.58 -23.71 9.79
CA ASN A 260 -19.25 -24.48 10.97
C ASN A 260 -18.10 -23.84 11.76
N ILE A 261 -17.07 -23.33 11.08
CA ILE A 261 -15.96 -22.57 11.68
C ILE A 261 -16.48 -21.33 12.44
N VAL A 262 -17.36 -20.53 11.83
CA VAL A 262 -17.88 -19.31 12.47
C VAL A 262 -18.71 -19.65 13.71
N PHE A 263 -19.52 -20.72 13.67
CA PHE A 263 -20.37 -21.12 14.78
C PHE A 263 -19.69 -22.05 15.81
N SER A 264 -18.53 -22.63 15.51
CA SER A 264 -17.73 -23.43 16.46
C SER A 264 -16.81 -22.57 17.34
N SER A 265 -16.69 -21.27 17.04
CA SER A 265 -15.85 -20.36 17.81
C SER A 265 -16.31 -20.31 19.29
N PRO A 266 -15.39 -20.48 20.27
CA PRO A 266 -15.72 -20.41 21.68
C PRO A 266 -16.00 -18.96 22.12
N PHE A 267 -15.67 -17.98 21.27
CA PHE A 267 -15.87 -16.56 21.51
C PHE A 267 -17.11 -16.08 20.78
N LYS A 268 -18.25 -16.00 21.48
CA LYS A 268 -19.42 -15.31 20.91
C LYS A 268 -19.09 -13.83 20.73
N ALA A 269 -19.36 -13.30 19.54
CA ALA A 269 -19.10 -11.91 19.18
C ALA A 269 -19.55 -10.89 20.24
N GLY A 270 -20.74 -11.08 20.82
CA GLY A 270 -21.28 -10.19 21.85
C GLY A 270 -20.51 -10.24 23.18
N ASP A 271 -19.96 -11.39 23.55
CA ASP A 271 -19.15 -11.54 24.78
C ASP A 271 -17.78 -10.89 24.61
N ALA A 272 -17.14 -11.08 23.46
CA ALA A 272 -15.87 -10.42 23.13
C ALA A 272 -15.99 -8.89 23.16
N LEU A 273 -17.08 -8.36 22.59
CA LEU A 273 -17.38 -6.92 22.61
C LEU A 273 -17.56 -6.39 24.04
N ARG A 274 -18.42 -7.05 24.84
CA ARG A 274 -18.66 -6.65 26.24
C ARG A 274 -17.40 -6.72 27.08
N HIS A 275 -16.62 -7.79 26.93
CA HIS A 275 -15.38 -7.96 27.66
C HIS A 275 -14.38 -6.85 27.33
N ALA A 276 -14.15 -6.53 26.05
CA ALA A 276 -13.21 -5.47 25.67
C ALA A 276 -13.60 -4.09 26.23
N VAL A 277 -14.89 -3.75 26.19
CA VAL A 277 -15.39 -2.48 26.73
C VAL A 277 -15.25 -2.45 28.25
N ASN A 278 -15.72 -3.48 28.95
CA ASN A 278 -15.63 -3.55 30.42
C ASN A 278 -14.18 -3.55 30.91
N PHE A 279 -13.30 -4.28 30.21
CA PHE A 279 -11.88 -4.33 30.52
C PHE A 279 -11.23 -2.94 30.44
N ALA A 280 -11.54 -2.15 29.41
CA ALA A 280 -10.98 -0.81 29.27
C ALA A 280 -11.51 0.18 30.32
N ILE A 281 -12.73 -0.03 30.82
CA ILE A 281 -13.30 0.74 31.93
C ILE A 281 -12.63 0.36 33.25
N GLU A 282 -12.44 -0.94 33.49
CA GLU A 282 -11.89 -1.45 34.75
C GLU A 282 -10.37 -1.21 34.87
N TYR A 283 -9.65 -1.26 33.74
CA TYR A 283 -8.19 -1.16 33.68
C TYR A 283 -7.70 -0.03 32.74
N PRO A 284 -8.02 1.24 33.03
CA PRO A 284 -7.71 2.36 32.13
C PRO A 284 -6.20 2.57 31.92
N ASP A 285 -5.38 2.22 32.92
CA ASP A 285 -3.92 2.36 32.88
C ASP A 285 -3.21 1.18 32.20
N HIS A 286 -3.92 0.10 31.88
CA HIS A 286 -3.32 -1.05 31.22
C HIS A 286 -2.96 -0.72 29.76
N ASN A 287 -1.68 -0.91 29.41
CA ASN A 287 -1.14 -0.57 28.10
C ASN A 287 -0.91 -1.82 27.22
N ARG A 288 -1.32 -1.71 25.95
CA ARG A 288 -1.12 -2.69 24.86
C ARG A 288 -0.45 -2.06 23.63
N ASP A 289 0.16 -0.90 23.78
CA ASP A 289 0.75 -0.12 22.70
C ASP A 289 2.12 -0.64 22.27
N LEU A 290 2.37 -0.56 20.96
CA LEU A 290 3.71 -0.76 20.43
C LEU A 290 4.57 0.49 20.67
N PRO A 291 5.90 0.33 20.77
CA PRO A 291 6.81 1.47 20.81
C PRO A 291 6.63 2.39 19.60
N ALA A 292 6.59 3.70 19.84
CA ALA A 292 6.47 4.71 18.78
C ALA A 292 7.81 4.91 18.05
N LEU A 293 8.13 4.02 17.12
CA LEU A 293 9.33 4.09 16.29
C LEU A 293 9.05 4.79 14.95
N ASN A 294 10.01 5.58 14.46
CA ASN A 294 9.95 6.08 13.08
C ASN A 294 10.25 4.97 12.06
N PHE A 295 9.98 5.21 10.78
CA PHE A 295 10.17 4.22 9.71
C PHE A 295 11.58 3.60 9.68
N VAL A 296 12.61 4.43 9.80
CA VAL A 296 14.02 3.99 9.79
C VAL A 296 14.30 3.06 10.96
N GLN A 297 13.82 3.43 12.15
CA GLN A 297 14.02 2.66 13.38
C GLN A 297 13.20 1.36 13.40
N LEU A 298 11.96 1.41 12.91
CA LEU A 298 11.03 0.29 12.86
C LEU A 298 11.57 -0.85 11.99
N TYR A 299 12.15 -0.52 10.84
CA TYR A 299 12.76 -1.52 9.95
C TYR A 299 14.27 -1.73 10.21
N SER A 300 14.81 -1.11 11.27
CA SER A 300 16.23 -1.18 11.62
C SER A 300 17.16 -0.81 10.45
N LEU A 301 16.74 0.12 9.58
CA LEU A 301 17.53 0.54 8.41
C LEU A 301 18.84 1.22 8.84
N ASP A 302 18.80 1.95 9.96
CA ASP A 302 19.97 2.51 10.64
C ASP A 302 21.00 1.43 11.00
N VAL A 303 20.55 0.33 11.59
CA VAL A 303 21.39 -0.83 11.93
C VAL A 303 21.89 -1.56 10.67
N ILE A 304 21.02 -1.76 9.68
CA ILE A 304 21.36 -2.45 8.42
C ILE A 304 22.43 -1.67 7.66
N VAL A 305 22.33 -0.34 7.57
CA VAL A 305 23.33 0.50 6.90
C VAL A 305 24.71 0.30 7.54
N VAL A 306 24.81 0.30 8.88
CA VAL A 306 26.09 0.03 9.57
C VAL A 306 26.63 -1.36 9.24
N LEU A 307 25.79 -2.40 9.31
CA LEU A 307 26.21 -3.77 8.97
C LEU A 307 26.67 -3.88 7.51
N VAL A 308 25.92 -3.29 6.57
CA VAL A 308 26.26 -3.26 5.15
C VAL A 308 27.53 -2.45 4.92
N SER A 309 27.76 -1.33 5.62
CA SER A 309 29.01 -0.57 5.51
C SER A 309 30.21 -1.37 6.00
N VAL A 310 30.08 -2.13 7.09
CA VAL A 310 31.12 -3.03 7.58
C VAL A 310 31.39 -4.14 6.56
N VAL A 311 30.34 -4.80 6.05
CA VAL A 311 30.50 -5.83 5.00
C VAL A 311 31.07 -5.24 3.72
N ALA A 312 30.65 -4.05 3.29
CA ALA A 312 31.16 -3.37 2.11
C ALA A 312 32.63 -2.97 2.30
N PHE A 313 33.04 -2.58 3.51
CA PHE A 313 34.44 -2.33 3.85
C PHE A 313 35.26 -3.63 3.81
N PHE A 314 34.75 -4.73 4.38
CA PHE A 314 35.39 -6.04 4.30
C PHE A 314 35.41 -6.57 2.87
N VAL A 315 34.36 -6.41 2.08
CA VAL A 315 34.31 -6.77 0.66
C VAL A 315 35.23 -5.86 -0.13
N TRP A 316 35.35 -4.58 0.19
CA TRP A 316 36.32 -3.69 -0.44
C TRP A 316 37.76 -4.12 -0.13
N ILE A 317 38.06 -4.48 1.13
CA ILE A 317 39.34 -5.10 1.53
C ILE A 317 39.55 -6.44 0.81
N ASN A 318 38.55 -7.31 0.79
CA ASN A 318 38.65 -8.63 0.16
C ASN A 318 38.72 -8.51 -1.36
N VAL A 319 38.02 -7.58 -2.01
CA VAL A 319 38.14 -7.27 -3.44
C VAL A 319 39.48 -6.60 -3.73
N PHE A 320 40.00 -5.78 -2.82
CA PHE A 320 41.37 -5.25 -2.90
C PHE A 320 42.41 -6.39 -2.79
N LEU A 321 42.16 -7.40 -1.95
CA LEU A 321 42.98 -8.61 -1.79
C LEU A 321 42.79 -9.63 -2.94
N ILE A 322 41.57 -9.78 -3.46
CA ILE A 322 41.18 -10.70 -4.55
C ILE A 322 41.58 -10.12 -5.92
N LYS A 323 41.53 -8.79 -6.12
CA LYS A 323 42.15 -8.11 -7.28
C LYS A 323 43.66 -8.33 -7.32
N ARG A 324 44.29 -8.64 -6.18
CA ARG A 324 45.69 -9.04 -6.10
C ARG A 324 45.91 -10.55 -6.31
N LEU A 325 44.87 -11.38 -6.19
CA LEU A 325 44.99 -12.84 -6.17
C LEU A 325 44.35 -13.60 -7.33
N LEU A 326 43.48 -13.01 -8.16
CA LEU A 326 42.85 -13.76 -9.26
C LEU A 326 42.72 -12.94 -10.55
N ARG A 327 43.76 -13.06 -11.40
CA ARG A 327 43.57 -13.41 -12.82
C ARG A 327 43.07 -14.87 -12.86
N CYS A 328 42.19 -15.17 -13.83
CA CYS A 328 41.66 -16.49 -14.22
C CYS A 328 40.21 -16.84 -13.78
N THR A 329 39.29 -16.52 -14.71
CA THR A 329 38.18 -17.30 -15.33
C THR A 329 36.94 -17.80 -14.54
N CYS A 330 35.81 -17.84 -15.28
CA CYS A 330 34.39 -17.89 -14.84
C CYS A 330 33.60 -19.15 -15.30
N ARG A 331 32.57 -19.50 -14.49
CA ARG A 331 31.13 -19.92 -14.72
C ARG A 331 30.77 -21.03 -15.75
N VAL A 332 29.72 -21.86 -15.57
CA VAL A 332 28.23 -21.63 -15.77
C VAL A 332 27.45 -22.94 -15.38
N SER A 333 26.42 -22.97 -14.50
CA SER A 333 24.92 -22.89 -14.62
C SER A 333 24.09 -24.22 -14.60
N ILE A 334 22.85 -24.08 -14.11
CA ILE A 334 21.78 -24.97 -13.55
C ILE A 334 20.72 -25.43 -14.59
N SER A 335 19.95 -26.52 -14.35
CA SER A 335 18.47 -26.60 -14.59
C SER A 335 17.77 -27.87 -14.00
N MET A 336 16.48 -27.73 -13.65
CA MET A 336 15.53 -28.57 -12.85
C MET A 336 14.48 -29.36 -13.70
N ARG A 337 13.70 -30.32 -13.11
CA ARG A 337 12.22 -30.21 -12.81
C ARG A 337 11.41 -31.55 -12.63
N ASN A 338 10.62 -31.56 -11.53
CA ASN A 338 9.49 -32.33 -10.91
C ASN A 338 8.38 -33.06 -11.73
N TRP A 339 7.36 -33.85 -11.23
CA TRP A 339 6.90 -34.62 -10.01
C TRP A 339 5.60 -35.41 -10.43
N LEU A 340 5.33 -36.67 -10.00
CA LEU A 340 4.30 -37.26 -9.06
C LEU A 340 2.80 -36.82 -9.21
N LEU A 341 1.70 -37.52 -8.82
CA LEU A 341 1.33 -38.85 -8.24
C LEU A 341 -0.22 -39.04 -8.27
N LEU A 342 -0.66 -40.31 -8.28
CA LEU A 342 -1.76 -41.04 -7.58
C LEU A 342 -3.15 -40.45 -7.18
N SER A 343 -4.12 -41.37 -7.28
CA SER A 343 -5.54 -41.42 -6.83
C SER A 343 -5.76 -41.55 -5.31
N LEU A 344 -7.00 -41.31 -4.82
CA LEU A 344 -7.47 -41.75 -3.48
C LEU A 344 -9.01 -41.93 -3.38
N VAL A 345 -9.42 -42.77 -2.42
CA VAL A 345 -10.79 -43.08 -1.94
C VAL A 345 -10.95 -42.58 -0.48
N ILE A 346 -12.19 -42.42 0.02
CA ILE A 346 -12.60 -41.75 1.29
C ILE A 346 -13.04 -42.73 2.43
N CYS A 347 -13.04 -42.27 3.69
CA CYS A 347 -13.18 -42.98 4.99
C CYS A 347 -14.40 -42.53 5.89
N CYS A 348 -14.60 -43.16 7.07
CA CYS A 348 -15.60 -42.89 8.15
C CYS A 348 -14.92 -42.54 9.53
N VAL A 349 -15.67 -41.96 10.50
CA VAL A 349 -15.19 -41.21 11.71
C VAL A 349 -15.14 -42.01 13.06
N SER A 350 -14.14 -41.72 13.92
CA SER A 350 -13.88 -42.23 15.31
C SER A 350 -13.36 -41.08 16.23
N ALA A 351 -13.35 -41.25 17.57
CA ALA A 351 -12.71 -40.33 18.53
C ALA A 351 -11.19 -40.19 18.28
N ALA A 352 -10.67 -38.96 18.40
CA ALA A 352 -9.32 -38.62 17.95
C ALA A 352 -8.22 -39.00 18.97
N LYS A 353 -7.11 -39.52 18.47
CA LYS A 353 -5.91 -39.87 19.24
C LYS A 353 -4.81 -38.84 18.99
N VAL A 354 -4.28 -38.25 20.07
CA VAL A 354 -3.32 -37.14 20.02
C VAL A 354 -1.94 -37.54 20.54
N ALA A 355 -0.90 -37.29 19.75
CA ALA A 355 0.50 -37.47 20.15
C ALA A 355 1.09 -36.17 20.75
N VAL A 356 1.79 -36.25 21.87
CA VAL A 356 2.50 -35.09 22.47
C VAL A 356 3.98 -35.42 22.63
N PHE A 357 4.83 -34.82 21.80
CA PHE A 357 6.28 -35.03 21.85
C PHE A 357 6.90 -34.22 22.99
N LEU A 358 7.58 -34.91 23.90
CA LEU A 358 8.18 -34.36 25.10
C LEU A 358 9.71 -34.32 24.96
N LEU A 359 10.31 -33.14 25.20
CA LEU A 359 11.77 -33.00 25.31
C LEU A 359 12.21 -33.19 26.78
N PRO A 360 12.83 -34.31 27.17
CA PRO A 360 13.07 -34.64 28.57
C PRO A 360 14.43 -34.11 29.05
N LEU A 361 14.77 -32.84 28.82
CA LEU A 361 16.05 -32.27 29.27
C LEU A 361 15.97 -31.55 30.63
N SER A 362 14.77 -31.21 31.11
CA SER A 362 14.58 -30.63 32.45
C SER A 362 13.23 -31.04 33.08
N ASN A 363 13.16 -31.01 34.41
CA ASN A 363 11.93 -31.33 35.14
C ASN A 363 10.80 -30.34 34.83
N SER A 364 11.11 -29.06 34.62
CA SER A 364 10.10 -28.03 34.33
C SER A 364 9.40 -28.28 32.98
N HIS A 365 10.14 -28.66 31.94
CA HIS A 365 9.54 -29.00 30.63
C HIS A 365 8.70 -30.27 30.71
N VAL A 366 9.13 -31.26 31.48
CA VAL A 366 8.38 -32.52 31.69
C VAL A 366 7.05 -32.24 32.40
N ILE A 367 7.08 -31.51 33.53
CA ILE A 367 5.87 -31.15 34.30
C ILE A 367 4.90 -30.35 33.43
N PHE A 368 5.40 -29.37 32.68
CA PHE A 368 4.57 -28.55 31.80
C PHE A 368 3.90 -29.38 30.69
N THR A 369 4.66 -30.26 30.02
CA THR A 369 4.12 -31.12 28.95
C THR A 369 3.07 -32.10 29.48
N ILE A 370 3.27 -32.65 30.67
CA ILE A 370 2.28 -33.51 31.34
C ILE A 370 0.97 -32.73 31.59
N ARG A 371 1.04 -31.50 32.09
CA ARG A 371 -0.17 -30.67 32.29
C ARG A 371 -0.94 -30.45 31.00
N VAL A 372 -0.25 -30.21 29.89
CA VAL A 372 -0.88 -30.07 28.56
C VAL A 372 -1.53 -31.37 28.12
N ALA A 373 -0.85 -32.51 28.32
CA ALA A 373 -1.41 -33.82 27.99
C ALA A 373 -2.65 -34.16 28.84
N GLU A 374 -2.62 -33.87 30.14
CA GLU A 374 -3.75 -34.07 31.05
C GLU A 374 -4.95 -33.19 30.68
N GLU A 375 -4.70 -31.94 30.26
CA GLU A 375 -5.76 -31.04 29.80
C GLU A 375 -6.42 -31.55 28.51
N LEU A 376 -5.63 -32.00 27.53
CA LEU A 376 -6.15 -32.57 26.27
C LEU A 376 -6.86 -33.91 26.48
N ALA A 377 -6.48 -34.67 27.51
CA ALA A 377 -7.07 -35.97 27.81
C ALA A 377 -8.52 -35.90 28.33
N GLN A 378 -9.04 -34.69 28.56
CA GLN A 378 -10.46 -34.48 28.80
C GLN A 378 -11.29 -34.86 27.55
N ASP A 379 -10.79 -34.56 26.36
CA ASP A 379 -11.51 -34.74 25.08
C ASP A 379 -10.93 -35.89 24.22
N HIS A 380 -9.67 -36.28 24.45
CA HIS A 380 -8.92 -37.18 23.56
C HIS A 380 -8.21 -38.33 24.29
N ASP A 381 -7.84 -39.36 23.53
CA ASP A 381 -6.82 -40.32 23.97
C ASP A 381 -5.43 -39.74 23.68
N VAL A 382 -4.62 -39.52 24.73
CA VAL A 382 -3.34 -38.80 24.62
C VAL A 382 -2.16 -39.72 24.87
N VAL A 383 -1.20 -39.70 23.94
CA VAL A 383 0.06 -40.45 24.06
C VAL A 383 1.23 -39.48 24.10
N ILE A 384 1.92 -39.44 25.23
CA ILE A 384 3.18 -38.70 25.37
C ILE A 384 4.30 -39.55 24.76
N ILE A 385 5.06 -38.96 23.84
CA ILE A 385 6.22 -39.60 23.21
C ILE A 385 7.46 -39.05 23.90
N ARG A 386 8.12 -39.89 24.69
CA ARG A 386 9.20 -39.49 25.60
C ARG A 386 10.46 -40.33 25.39
N PRO A 387 11.46 -39.82 24.66
CA PRO A 387 12.74 -40.49 24.53
C PRO A 387 13.48 -40.63 25.86
N HIS A 388 14.27 -41.69 26.01
CA HIS A 388 15.16 -41.85 27.15
C HIS A 388 16.31 -40.82 27.09
N ALA A 389 16.41 -39.89 28.05
CA ALA A 389 17.52 -38.93 28.11
C ALA A 389 17.89 -38.53 29.54
N ASN A 390 16.98 -37.89 30.28
CA ASN A 390 17.20 -37.46 31.67
C ASN A 390 16.76 -38.54 32.68
N PRO A 391 17.69 -39.18 33.42
CA PRO A 391 17.34 -40.19 34.41
C PRO A 391 16.59 -39.63 35.63
N GLU A 392 16.84 -38.38 36.02
CA GLU A 392 16.22 -37.74 37.18
C GLU A 392 14.73 -37.47 36.94
N ALA A 393 14.37 -37.10 35.71
CA ALA A 393 12.99 -36.81 35.34
C ALA A 393 12.15 -38.09 35.14
N ALA A 394 12.76 -39.27 35.00
CA ALA A 394 12.09 -40.50 34.55
C ALA A 394 10.91 -40.94 35.44
N LYS A 395 10.90 -40.50 36.70
CA LYS A 395 9.87 -40.78 37.72
C LYS A 395 8.65 -39.84 37.65
N ILE A 396 8.75 -38.73 36.92
CA ILE A 396 7.63 -37.78 36.75
C ILE A 396 6.75 -38.31 35.62
N VAL A 397 5.54 -38.75 35.95
CA VAL A 397 4.55 -39.33 35.02
C VAL A 397 3.16 -38.76 35.31
N SER A 398 2.30 -38.72 34.30
CA SER A 398 0.89 -38.37 34.49
C SER A 398 0.16 -39.44 35.31
N LYS A 399 -0.85 -39.02 36.06
CA LYS A 399 -1.78 -39.94 36.76
C LYS A 399 -3.14 -40.05 36.05
N HIS A 400 -3.33 -39.36 34.92
CA HIS A 400 -4.61 -39.32 34.23
C HIS A 400 -4.86 -40.62 33.42
N PRO A 401 -6.05 -41.25 33.49
CA PRO A 401 -6.28 -42.58 32.91
C PRO A 401 -6.23 -42.64 31.38
N ARG A 402 -6.48 -41.51 30.69
CA ARG A 402 -6.39 -41.37 29.23
C ARG A 402 -5.05 -40.84 28.72
N VAL A 403 -4.08 -40.65 29.63
CA VAL A 403 -2.71 -40.28 29.27
C VAL A 403 -1.81 -41.49 29.46
N ARG A 404 -1.08 -41.87 28.42
CA ARG A 404 -0.03 -42.89 28.51
C ARG A 404 1.24 -42.43 27.81
N GLU A 405 2.33 -43.15 28.06
CA GLU A 405 3.63 -42.84 27.45
C GLU A 405 4.09 -43.97 26.52
N ILE A 406 4.69 -43.59 25.39
CA ILE A 406 5.57 -44.45 24.61
C ILE A 406 6.99 -43.88 24.78
N ARG A 407 7.94 -44.76 25.07
CA ARG A 407 9.32 -44.36 25.37
C ARG A 407 10.32 -44.96 24.37
N PRO A 408 10.61 -44.25 23.26
CA PRO A 408 11.65 -44.66 22.32
C PRO A 408 13.05 -44.55 22.94
N ASN A 409 14.02 -45.23 22.33
CA ASN A 409 15.43 -44.96 22.60
C ASN A 409 15.76 -43.47 22.40
N GLY A 410 16.65 -42.94 23.24
CA GLY A 410 17.09 -41.54 23.18
C GLY A 410 18.58 -41.41 23.49
N ALA A 411 19.00 -40.24 23.98
CA ALA A 411 20.40 -39.98 24.29
C ALA A 411 20.94 -40.81 25.45
N LYS A 412 22.19 -41.23 25.33
CA LYS A 412 22.92 -41.87 26.42
C LYS A 412 23.13 -40.90 27.60
N PRO A 413 23.26 -41.43 28.84
CA PRO A 413 23.48 -40.60 30.03
C PRO A 413 24.67 -39.64 29.91
N GLU A 414 25.75 -40.04 29.22
CA GLU A 414 26.96 -39.22 29.07
C GLU A 414 26.69 -37.92 28.30
N ALA A 415 25.88 -37.98 27.23
CA ALA A 415 25.50 -36.80 26.45
C ALA A 415 24.62 -35.85 27.26
N PHE A 416 23.68 -36.40 28.03
CA PHE A 416 22.85 -35.62 28.95
C PHE A 416 23.69 -34.91 30.03
N TRP A 417 24.64 -35.62 30.66
CA TRP A 417 25.51 -35.04 31.67
C TRP A 417 26.51 -34.02 31.09
N ALA A 418 26.99 -34.22 29.86
CA ALA A 418 27.81 -33.23 29.17
C ALA A 418 27.04 -31.93 28.93
N PHE A 419 25.79 -32.03 28.46
CA PHE A 419 24.88 -30.89 28.36
C PHE A 419 24.67 -30.22 29.72
N LYS A 420 24.37 -31.00 30.76
CA LYS A 420 24.11 -30.44 32.09
C LYS A 420 25.33 -29.76 32.71
N ASN A 421 26.53 -30.26 32.46
CA ASN A 421 27.77 -29.64 32.91
C ASN A 421 28.08 -28.34 32.17
N ALA A 422 27.77 -28.25 30.88
CA ALA A 422 27.89 -27.00 30.12
C ALA A 422 26.87 -25.95 30.60
N ASP A 423 25.64 -26.37 30.91
CA ASP A 423 24.56 -25.55 31.48
C ASP A 423 24.96 -24.86 32.78
N LYS A 424 25.55 -25.62 33.71
CA LYS A 424 25.99 -25.09 35.01
C LYS A 424 26.97 -23.92 34.89
N LYS A 425 27.80 -23.87 33.84
CA LYS A 425 28.78 -22.79 33.64
C LYS A 425 28.15 -21.45 33.25
N LEU A 426 26.92 -21.45 32.76
CA LEU A 426 26.22 -20.23 32.34
C LEU A 426 25.45 -19.56 33.49
N VAL A 427 25.16 -20.29 34.57
CA VAL A 427 24.20 -19.85 35.59
C VAL A 427 24.75 -18.74 36.47
N TRP A 428 25.78 -19.00 37.27
CA TRP A 428 26.20 -18.09 38.34
C TRP A 428 27.28 -17.08 37.91
N THR A 429 28.11 -17.43 36.93
CA THR A 429 29.22 -16.59 36.43
C THR A 429 28.89 -15.98 35.09
N GLU A 430 29.56 -14.88 34.72
CA GLU A 430 29.44 -14.30 33.39
C GLU A 430 30.02 -15.25 32.34
N PRO A 431 29.21 -15.72 31.38
CA PRO A 431 29.66 -16.73 30.43
C PRO A 431 30.59 -16.13 29.37
N SER A 432 31.71 -16.81 29.10
CA SER A 432 32.58 -16.46 27.98
C SER A 432 31.99 -16.99 26.65
N ILE A 433 32.50 -16.50 25.52
CA ILE A 433 32.16 -17.04 24.18
C ILE A 433 32.45 -18.55 24.10
N LYS A 434 33.48 -19.03 24.83
CA LYS A 434 33.82 -20.46 24.88
C LYS A 434 32.74 -21.26 25.61
N ASP A 435 32.17 -20.72 26.68
CA ASP A 435 31.10 -21.37 27.44
C ASP A 435 29.82 -21.45 26.62
N TRP A 436 29.45 -20.38 25.92
CA TRP A 436 28.33 -20.38 24.96
C TRP A 436 28.52 -21.40 23.85
N ARG A 437 29.73 -21.51 23.29
CA ARG A 437 30.04 -22.50 22.26
C ARG A 437 29.96 -23.92 22.82
N ALA A 438 30.49 -24.17 24.02
CA ALA A 438 30.43 -25.47 24.66
C ALA A 438 28.98 -25.90 24.95
N MET A 439 28.15 -24.98 25.44
CA MET A 439 26.71 -25.20 25.59
C MET A 439 26.05 -25.56 24.26
N GLY A 440 26.26 -24.74 23.23
CA GLY A 440 25.68 -24.98 21.90
C GLY A 440 26.05 -26.35 21.33
N THR A 441 27.33 -26.75 21.45
CA THR A 441 27.79 -28.08 21.03
C THR A 441 27.17 -29.21 21.86
N ALA A 442 27.13 -29.09 23.19
CA ALA A 442 26.57 -30.13 24.04
C ALA A 442 25.05 -30.30 23.82
N TYR A 443 24.32 -29.19 23.63
CA TYR A 443 22.92 -29.20 23.27
C TYR A 443 22.67 -29.84 21.89
N THR A 444 23.50 -29.50 20.90
CA THR A 444 23.46 -30.11 19.56
C THR A 444 23.62 -31.62 19.65
N ASN A 445 24.64 -32.08 20.38
CA ASN A 445 24.95 -33.50 20.48
C ASN A 445 23.82 -34.28 21.16
N VAL A 446 23.30 -33.80 22.30
CA VAL A 446 22.23 -34.53 23.02
C VAL A 446 20.94 -34.59 22.20
N THR A 447 20.55 -33.52 21.52
CA THR A 447 19.33 -33.50 20.70
C THR A 447 19.48 -34.32 19.41
N ALA A 448 20.64 -34.27 18.75
CA ALA A 448 20.91 -35.11 17.59
C ALA A 448 20.92 -36.61 17.96
N GLU A 449 21.48 -36.96 19.12
CA GLU A 449 21.49 -38.34 19.61
C GLU A 449 20.09 -38.83 19.99
N ILE A 450 19.27 -38.00 20.64
CA ILE A 450 17.84 -38.29 20.87
C ILE A 450 17.16 -38.61 19.54
N CYS A 451 17.28 -37.73 18.55
CA CYS A 451 16.67 -37.92 17.25
C CYS A 451 17.13 -39.20 16.56
N TYR A 452 18.45 -39.42 16.48
CA TYR A 452 19.04 -40.60 15.85
C TYR A 452 18.60 -41.90 16.51
N ALA A 453 18.61 -41.95 17.85
CA ALA A 453 18.19 -43.13 18.61
C ALA A 453 16.69 -43.40 18.45
N THR A 454 15.86 -42.36 18.48
CA THR A 454 14.40 -42.49 18.32
C THR A 454 14.04 -43.00 16.93
N ILE A 455 14.58 -42.41 15.86
CA ILE A 455 14.23 -42.87 14.51
C ILE A 455 14.71 -44.29 14.24
N ASN A 456 15.82 -44.74 14.83
CA ASN A 456 16.38 -46.09 14.66
C ASN A 456 15.85 -47.14 15.64
N ASP A 457 14.94 -46.76 16.53
CA ASP A 457 14.16 -47.69 17.33
C ASP A 457 13.00 -48.24 16.50
N GLU A 458 13.27 -49.27 15.70
CA GLU A 458 12.28 -49.84 14.78
C GLU A 458 11.02 -50.37 15.51
N ALA A 459 11.17 -50.86 16.74
CA ALA A 459 10.05 -51.33 17.56
C ALA A 459 9.16 -50.14 18.01
N ALA A 460 9.76 -49.07 18.53
CA ALA A 460 8.99 -47.88 18.92
C ALA A 460 8.38 -47.19 17.70
N MET A 461 9.10 -47.08 16.57
CA MET A 461 8.58 -46.48 15.34
C MET A 461 7.45 -47.31 14.72
N ALA A 462 7.50 -48.65 14.80
CA ALA A 462 6.39 -49.51 14.41
C ALA A 462 5.17 -49.28 15.31
N GLN A 463 5.36 -49.27 16.64
CA GLN A 463 4.30 -48.98 17.60
C GLN A 463 3.65 -47.62 17.31
N LEU A 464 4.44 -46.57 17.11
CA LEU A 464 3.94 -45.22 16.81
C LEU A 464 3.14 -45.16 15.50
N ARG A 465 3.48 -45.95 14.47
CA ARG A 465 2.69 -46.05 13.23
C ARG A 465 1.36 -46.77 13.46
N GLU A 466 1.35 -47.81 14.28
CA GLU A 466 0.14 -48.57 14.61
C GLU A 466 -0.88 -47.74 15.40
N GLU A 467 -0.43 -46.71 16.12
CA GLU A 467 -1.30 -45.84 16.89
C GLU A 467 -2.32 -45.06 16.05
N LYS A 468 -1.97 -44.72 14.79
CA LYS A 468 -2.78 -43.92 13.86
C LYS A 468 -3.29 -42.62 14.49
N PHE A 469 -2.35 -41.74 14.87
CA PHE A 469 -2.69 -40.44 15.46
C PHE A 469 -3.40 -39.52 14.47
N ASP A 470 -4.42 -38.81 14.96
CA ASP A 470 -5.15 -37.78 14.21
C ASP A 470 -4.46 -36.41 14.31
N PHE A 471 -3.72 -36.18 15.39
CA PHE A 471 -2.99 -34.93 15.62
C PHE A 471 -1.72 -35.14 16.44
N ALA A 472 -0.72 -34.28 16.22
CA ALA A 472 0.50 -34.26 17.04
C ALA A 472 0.88 -32.86 17.54
N ILE A 473 1.53 -32.81 18.70
CA ILE A 473 2.10 -31.59 19.27
C ILE A 473 3.62 -31.78 19.38
N ALA A 474 4.38 -30.92 18.69
CA ALA A 474 5.83 -30.88 18.76
C ALA A 474 6.30 -29.83 19.79
N HIS A 475 7.29 -30.18 20.62
CA HIS A 475 7.90 -29.22 21.54
C HIS A 475 8.88 -28.31 20.79
N HIS A 476 8.71 -26.98 20.86
CA HIS A 476 9.45 -26.00 20.04
C HIS A 476 10.99 -26.00 20.16
N LEU A 477 11.53 -26.57 21.24
CA LEU A 477 12.98 -26.64 21.46
C LEU A 477 13.68 -27.70 20.60
N GLU A 478 12.93 -28.56 19.90
CA GLU A 478 13.47 -29.60 19.03
C GLU A 478 12.69 -29.71 17.71
N PHE A 479 13.40 -29.82 16.59
CA PHE A 479 12.81 -29.92 15.25
C PHE A 479 12.62 -31.36 14.74
N CYS A 480 13.36 -32.33 15.29
CA CYS A 480 13.23 -33.74 14.91
C CYS A 480 11.80 -34.29 15.03
N PRO A 481 11.02 -33.97 16.08
CA PRO A 481 9.62 -34.42 16.20
C PRO A 481 8.77 -34.15 14.96
N VAL A 482 8.94 -33.00 14.29
CA VAL A 482 8.15 -32.67 13.09
C VAL A 482 8.49 -33.57 11.91
N SER A 483 9.77 -33.93 11.75
CA SER A 483 10.17 -34.90 10.74
C SER A 483 9.65 -36.30 11.07
N VAL A 484 9.65 -36.70 12.36
CA VAL A 484 9.05 -37.97 12.81
C VAL A 484 7.55 -38.00 12.53
N ILE A 485 6.82 -36.93 12.86
CA ILE A 485 5.38 -36.77 12.59
C ILE A 485 5.08 -37.01 11.09
N HIS A 486 5.88 -36.41 10.21
CA HIS A 486 5.75 -36.61 8.76
C HIS A 486 6.03 -38.07 8.36
N ALA A 487 7.09 -38.69 8.90
CA ALA A 487 7.42 -40.09 8.63
C ALA A 487 6.38 -41.10 9.15
N LEU A 488 5.58 -40.72 10.15
CA LEU A 488 4.46 -41.49 10.68
C LEU A 488 3.15 -41.28 9.89
N GLY A 489 3.10 -40.30 8.99
CA GLY A 489 1.90 -39.98 8.19
C GLY A 489 0.78 -39.31 9.00
N ILE A 490 1.11 -38.62 10.10
CA ILE A 490 0.12 -37.91 10.93
C ILE A 490 -0.36 -36.67 10.16
N PRO A 491 -1.69 -36.47 10.00
CA PRO A 491 -2.24 -35.52 9.03
C PRO A 491 -2.10 -34.04 9.45
N ALA A 492 -2.07 -33.76 10.75
CA ALA A 492 -1.98 -32.40 11.28
C ALA A 492 -1.16 -32.34 12.57
N TYR A 493 -0.50 -31.21 12.80
CA TYR A 493 0.26 -30.97 14.02
C TYR A 493 0.40 -29.49 14.35
N GLY A 494 0.74 -29.20 15.60
CA GLY A 494 1.07 -27.87 16.09
C GLY A 494 2.34 -27.87 16.91
N PHE A 495 2.86 -26.68 17.20
CA PHE A 495 3.98 -26.51 18.13
C PHE A 495 3.53 -26.00 19.48
N MET A 496 4.22 -26.44 20.53
CA MET A 496 4.02 -25.95 21.90
C MET A 496 5.25 -25.19 22.41
N LEU A 497 5.03 -23.95 22.85
CA LEU A 497 6.03 -23.09 23.46
C LEU A 497 5.93 -23.16 24.97
N SER A 498 7.01 -23.63 25.59
CA SER A 498 7.23 -23.58 27.04
C SER A 498 8.03 -22.35 27.49
N THR A 499 8.37 -21.45 26.56
CA THR A 499 9.05 -20.17 26.77
C THR A 499 8.24 -19.03 26.16
N PRO A 500 8.56 -17.75 26.44
CA PRO A 500 7.93 -16.63 25.75
C PRO A 500 7.98 -16.77 24.23
N LEU A 501 7.07 -16.09 23.53
CA LEU A 501 7.11 -16.03 22.06
C LEU A 501 8.52 -15.62 21.61
N SER A 502 9.12 -16.38 20.69
CA SER A 502 10.43 -16.08 20.14
C SER A 502 10.32 -15.70 18.67
N ARG A 503 11.13 -14.73 18.22
CA ARG A 503 11.18 -14.29 16.82
C ARG A 503 11.40 -15.47 15.88
N GLN A 504 12.35 -16.32 16.23
CA GLN A 504 12.71 -17.48 15.45
C GLN A 504 11.50 -18.37 15.18
N MET A 505 10.78 -18.76 16.22
CA MET A 505 9.66 -19.69 16.08
C MET A 505 8.49 -19.05 15.33
N MET A 506 8.22 -17.77 15.58
CA MET A 506 7.23 -16.98 14.84
C MET A 506 7.58 -16.91 13.34
N SER A 507 8.85 -16.70 13.01
CA SER A 507 9.32 -16.64 11.62
C SER A 507 9.18 -17.99 10.92
N PHE A 508 9.41 -19.11 11.62
CA PHE A 508 9.28 -20.45 11.05
C PHE A 508 7.85 -20.83 10.70
N ILE A 509 6.85 -20.37 11.46
CA ILE A 509 5.43 -20.58 11.12
C ILE A 509 4.89 -19.53 10.14
N GLY A 510 5.74 -18.66 9.61
CA GLY A 510 5.40 -17.64 8.60
C GLY A 510 4.98 -16.28 9.15
N VAL A 511 5.07 -16.02 10.47
CA VAL A 511 4.69 -14.74 11.07
C VAL A 511 5.90 -13.81 11.21
N PRO A 512 5.93 -12.67 10.50
CA PRO A 512 7.07 -11.77 10.53
C PRO A 512 7.08 -10.96 11.83
N LEU A 513 8.09 -11.18 12.66
CA LEU A 513 8.34 -10.37 13.84
C LEU A 513 9.45 -9.33 13.54
N LEU A 514 9.38 -8.11 14.07
CA LEU A 514 10.42 -7.08 13.86
C LEU A 514 11.41 -7.06 15.04
N PRO A 515 12.73 -7.03 14.80
CA PRO A 515 13.72 -7.09 15.88
C PRO A 515 13.90 -5.73 16.56
N SER A 516 13.28 -4.68 16.03
CA SER A 516 13.25 -3.33 16.57
C SER A 516 12.24 -3.15 17.70
N ILE A 517 11.19 -3.98 17.75
CA ILE A 517 10.07 -3.87 18.71
C ILE A 517 9.99 -5.05 19.68
N TYR A 518 10.65 -6.17 19.35
CA TYR A 518 10.54 -7.38 20.15
C TYR A 518 11.93 -7.93 20.50
N PRO A 519 12.27 -8.00 21.80
CA PRO A 519 13.57 -8.46 22.24
C PRO A 519 13.70 -9.98 22.08
N ASN A 520 14.89 -10.43 21.65
CA ASN A 520 15.26 -11.84 21.70
C ASN A 520 15.21 -12.35 23.16
N ASN A 521 14.90 -13.63 23.34
CA ASN A 521 14.79 -14.22 24.67
C ASN A 521 16.09 -14.11 25.48
N LEU A 522 17.26 -14.08 24.84
CA LEU A 522 18.56 -14.05 25.51
C LEU A 522 19.09 -12.65 25.83
N ILE A 523 18.41 -11.59 25.41
CA ILE A 523 18.92 -10.22 25.59
C ILE A 523 18.26 -9.51 26.77
N ASP A 524 19.05 -8.65 27.41
CA ASP A 524 18.59 -7.74 28.45
C ASP A 524 17.98 -6.48 27.84
N ALA A 525 16.77 -6.62 27.30
CA ALA A 525 15.99 -5.50 26.76
C ALA A 525 14.48 -5.73 26.86
N SER A 526 13.72 -4.63 26.93
CA SER A 526 12.27 -4.61 26.76
C SER A 526 11.91 -4.41 25.28
N ASN A 527 10.61 -4.23 24.99
CA ASN A 527 10.16 -3.75 23.68
C ASN A 527 10.59 -2.29 23.39
N GLU A 528 11.01 -1.53 24.40
CA GLU A 528 11.54 -0.17 24.26
C GLU A 528 13.08 -0.18 24.26
N MET A 529 13.66 -0.23 23.06
CA MET A 529 15.10 -0.41 22.88
C MET A 529 15.82 0.84 22.39
N THR A 530 16.93 1.18 23.04
CA THR A 530 17.94 2.12 22.52
C THR A 530 18.57 1.58 21.23
N PHE A 531 19.28 2.43 20.47
CA PHE A 531 20.02 1.97 19.28
C PHE A 531 21.00 0.83 19.59
N ALA A 532 21.76 0.92 20.69
CA ALA A 532 22.71 -0.11 21.09
C ALA A 532 22.00 -1.44 21.43
N GLN A 533 20.85 -1.38 22.12
CA GLN A 533 20.03 -2.57 22.38
C GLN A 533 19.44 -3.15 21.10
N ARG A 534 18.91 -2.33 20.17
CA ARG A 534 18.43 -2.79 18.86
C ARG A 534 19.54 -3.45 18.04
N PHE A 535 20.73 -2.87 18.02
CA PHE A 535 21.91 -3.43 17.34
C PHE A 535 22.31 -4.79 17.93
N LYS A 536 22.44 -4.88 19.26
CA LYS A 536 22.70 -6.15 19.96
C LYS A 536 21.62 -7.18 19.69
N ASN A 537 20.34 -6.77 19.72
CA ASN A 537 19.21 -7.67 19.46
C ASN A 537 19.30 -8.29 18.07
N VAL A 538 19.55 -7.48 17.03
CA VAL A 538 19.71 -7.97 15.65
C VAL A 538 20.89 -8.96 15.54
N LEU A 539 22.02 -8.69 16.19
CA LEU A 539 23.16 -9.62 16.19
C LEU A 539 22.81 -10.95 16.88
N PHE A 540 22.13 -10.91 18.02
CA PHE A 540 21.68 -12.11 18.73
C PHE A 540 20.66 -12.90 17.90
N GLU A 541 19.75 -12.26 17.19
CA GLU A 541 18.80 -12.93 16.29
C GLU A 541 19.51 -13.64 15.14
N ILE A 542 20.49 -12.98 14.51
CA ILE A 542 21.30 -13.61 13.44
C ILE A 542 22.08 -14.79 14.01
N MET A 543 22.70 -14.62 15.19
CA MET A 543 23.45 -15.68 15.87
C MET A 543 22.56 -16.89 16.17
N MET A 544 21.36 -16.67 16.72
CA MET A 544 20.43 -17.75 17.09
C MET A 544 19.84 -18.46 15.86
N ALA A 545 19.47 -17.72 14.82
CA ALA A 545 19.01 -18.29 13.56
C ALA A 545 20.11 -19.16 12.91
N THR A 546 21.35 -18.66 12.90
CA THR A 546 22.53 -19.39 12.39
C THR A 546 22.79 -20.64 13.22
N LEU A 547 22.79 -20.51 14.55
CA LEU A 547 23.03 -21.63 15.46
C LEU A 547 22.02 -22.73 15.21
N SER A 548 20.72 -22.43 15.25
CA SER A 548 19.66 -23.42 15.04
C SER A 548 19.69 -24.09 13.67
N LEU A 549 20.04 -23.34 12.61
CA LEU A 549 20.21 -23.91 11.28
C LEU A 549 21.30 -25.01 11.28
N TYR A 550 22.47 -24.71 11.85
CA TYR A 550 23.61 -25.64 11.86
C TYR A 550 23.53 -26.71 12.96
N SER A 551 22.92 -26.42 14.10
CA SER A 551 22.83 -27.33 15.24
C SER A 551 21.63 -28.26 15.20
N GLN A 552 20.53 -27.86 14.56
CA GLN A 552 19.29 -28.64 14.58
C GLN A 552 18.86 -29.01 13.18
N THR A 553 18.63 -28.04 12.30
CA THR A 553 17.94 -28.33 11.05
C THR A 553 18.81 -29.14 10.08
N VAL A 554 20.08 -28.76 9.88
CA VAL A 554 20.99 -29.47 8.96
C VAL A 554 21.27 -30.91 9.43
N PRO A 555 21.57 -31.17 10.71
CA PRO A 555 21.72 -32.54 11.20
C PRO A 555 20.45 -33.37 11.03
N VAL A 556 19.28 -32.83 11.39
CA VAL A 556 17.99 -33.54 11.25
C VAL A 556 17.70 -33.84 9.77
N ASP A 557 17.83 -32.87 8.87
CA ASP A 557 17.63 -33.08 7.43
C ASP A 557 18.52 -34.20 6.89
N ARG A 558 19.79 -34.24 7.32
CA ARG A 558 20.73 -35.29 6.93
C ARG A 558 20.26 -36.66 7.43
N MET A 559 19.97 -36.78 8.72
CA MET A 559 19.55 -38.04 9.33
C MET A 559 18.26 -38.57 8.70
N MET A 560 17.28 -37.69 8.44
CA MET A 560 16.01 -38.11 7.84
C MET A 560 16.18 -38.52 6.38
N LYS A 561 17.03 -37.85 5.61
CA LYS A 561 17.33 -38.24 4.22
C LYS A 561 18.13 -39.53 4.12
N GLU A 562 19.06 -39.76 5.05
CA GLU A 562 19.80 -41.01 5.15
C GLU A 562 18.86 -42.18 5.47
N LYS A 563 17.87 -41.99 6.35
CA LYS A 563 16.93 -43.05 6.75
C LYS A 563 15.79 -43.29 5.76
N TYR A 564 15.18 -42.23 5.22
CA TYR A 564 13.94 -42.29 4.43
C TYR A 564 14.12 -41.96 2.94
N GLY A 565 15.34 -41.61 2.52
CA GLY A 565 15.68 -41.30 1.12
C GLY A 565 15.81 -39.80 0.83
N ALA A 566 16.46 -39.48 -0.29
CA ALA A 566 16.82 -38.11 -0.66
C ALA A 566 15.62 -37.15 -0.87
N GLU A 567 14.46 -37.70 -1.22
CA GLU A 567 13.20 -36.97 -1.44
C GLU A 567 12.52 -36.54 -0.13
N PHE A 568 13.03 -36.95 1.04
CA PHE A 568 12.44 -36.56 2.32
C PHE A 568 12.46 -35.01 2.46
N PRO A 569 11.32 -34.38 2.81
CA PRO A 569 11.21 -32.93 2.90
C PRO A 569 12.17 -32.32 3.92
N ARG A 570 12.60 -31.07 3.70
CA ARG A 570 13.40 -30.36 4.70
C ARG A 570 12.55 -30.04 5.92
N VAL A 571 13.16 -30.14 7.09
CA VAL A 571 12.49 -29.90 8.38
C VAL A 571 11.93 -28.49 8.50
N LEU A 572 12.58 -27.49 7.89
CA LEU A 572 12.06 -26.11 7.85
C LEU A 572 10.80 -25.99 6.99
N ASP A 573 10.71 -26.73 5.88
CA ASP A 573 9.52 -26.74 5.02
C ASP A 573 8.35 -27.41 5.75
N LEU A 574 8.64 -28.48 6.50
CA LEU A 574 7.65 -29.08 7.39
C LEU A 574 7.22 -28.08 8.46
N THR A 575 8.15 -27.48 9.20
CA THR A 575 7.87 -26.53 10.31
C THR A 575 6.87 -25.43 9.93
N GLY A 576 6.93 -24.91 8.69
CA GLY A 576 5.99 -23.91 8.17
C GLY A 576 4.53 -24.39 8.10
N ASN A 577 4.31 -25.69 7.90
CA ASN A 577 2.98 -26.31 7.72
C ASN A 577 2.24 -26.61 9.03
N ALA A 578 2.84 -26.33 10.19
CA ALA A 578 2.18 -26.50 11.48
C ALA A 578 0.85 -25.72 11.52
N LYS A 579 -0.23 -26.30 12.03
CA LYS A 579 -1.56 -25.68 12.07
C LYS A 579 -1.67 -24.55 13.09
N PHE A 580 -0.92 -24.67 14.19
CA PHE A 580 -0.92 -23.71 15.28
C PHE A 580 0.44 -23.62 15.98
N LEU A 581 0.63 -22.47 16.62
CA LEU A 581 1.62 -22.22 17.65
C LEU A 581 0.90 -22.00 18.97
N LEU A 582 0.92 -23.01 19.83
CA LEU A 582 0.39 -22.96 21.17
C LEU A 582 1.43 -22.22 22.03
N ALA A 583 1.12 -20.99 22.41
CA ALA A 583 1.99 -20.14 23.22
C ALA A 583 1.53 -20.15 24.69
N ASN A 584 2.39 -20.63 25.60
CA ASN A 584 2.18 -20.54 27.04
C ASN A 584 2.44 -19.10 27.53
N VAL A 585 1.76 -18.11 26.96
CA VAL A 585 1.85 -16.72 27.41
C VAL A 585 0.46 -16.11 27.48
N HIS A 586 0.25 -15.19 28.41
CA HIS A 586 -0.99 -14.43 28.51
C HIS A 586 -0.82 -13.10 27.73
N PRO A 587 -1.72 -12.76 26.79
CA PRO A 587 -1.53 -11.61 25.90
C PRO A 587 -1.51 -10.25 26.64
N ASP A 588 -2.14 -10.17 27.81
CA ASP A 588 -2.10 -8.98 28.69
C ASP A 588 -0.88 -8.93 29.62
N ILE A 589 -0.13 -10.02 29.76
CA ILE A 589 1.12 -10.00 30.52
C ILE A 589 2.29 -9.74 29.55
N GLU A 590 2.30 -10.41 28.40
CA GLU A 590 3.38 -10.38 27.42
C GLU A 590 3.63 -8.98 26.80
N PHE A 591 4.84 -8.71 26.32
CA PHE A 591 5.10 -7.49 25.54
C PHE A 591 4.15 -7.43 24.32
N PRO A 592 3.58 -6.26 24.00
CA PRO A 592 2.74 -6.10 22.82
C PRO A 592 3.48 -6.55 21.55
N VAL A 593 2.89 -7.52 20.84
CA VAL A 593 3.51 -8.14 19.67
C VAL A 593 2.45 -8.47 18.61
N PRO A 594 2.71 -8.21 17.31
CA PRO A 594 1.82 -8.63 16.25
C PRO A 594 1.85 -10.15 16.05
N VAL A 595 0.68 -10.80 16.11
CA VAL A 595 0.50 -12.24 15.83
C VAL A 595 -0.67 -12.49 14.89
N THR A 596 -0.69 -13.63 14.20
CA THR A 596 -1.85 -14.08 13.40
C THR A 596 -2.72 -15.04 14.23
N SER A 597 -3.88 -15.43 13.72
CA SER A 597 -4.74 -16.48 14.31
C SER A 597 -4.10 -17.87 14.36
N LYS A 598 -2.90 -18.04 13.79
CA LYS A 598 -2.07 -19.24 13.93
C LYS A 598 -1.48 -19.36 15.34
N VAL A 599 -1.38 -18.26 16.09
CA VAL A 599 -0.89 -18.26 17.48
C VAL A 599 -2.07 -18.35 18.44
N THR A 600 -2.12 -19.42 19.24
CA THR A 600 -3.11 -19.57 20.31
C THR A 600 -2.42 -19.33 21.65
N TYR A 601 -2.87 -18.31 22.35
CA TYR A 601 -2.45 -18.04 23.72
C TYR A 601 -3.17 -18.98 24.68
N PHE A 602 -2.41 -19.74 25.47
CA PHE A 602 -2.93 -20.57 26.56
C PHE A 602 -2.10 -20.40 27.85
N GLY A 603 -1.42 -19.25 27.99
CA GLY A 603 -0.73 -18.90 29.22
C GLY A 603 -1.71 -18.82 30.39
N GLY A 604 -1.32 -19.39 31.53
CA GLY A 604 -2.20 -19.53 32.69
C GLY A 604 -2.57 -20.97 33.03
N LEU A 605 -2.19 -21.94 32.18
CA LEU A 605 -2.45 -23.35 32.45
C LEU A 605 -1.73 -23.81 33.73
N GLY A 606 -2.51 -24.26 34.72
CA GLY A 606 -2.01 -24.65 36.04
C GLY A 606 -1.77 -23.49 37.02
N MET A 607 -2.09 -22.24 36.64
CA MET A 607 -2.20 -21.14 37.61
C MET A 607 -3.49 -21.31 38.42
N SER A 608 -3.39 -21.07 39.73
CA SER A 608 -4.52 -21.16 40.64
C SER A 608 -4.53 -19.94 41.55
N ASN A 609 -5.72 -19.37 41.75
CA ASN A 609 -5.96 -18.38 42.80
C ASN A 609 -6.33 -19.06 44.14
N VAL A 610 -6.42 -20.39 44.16
CA VAL A 610 -6.67 -21.22 45.34
C VAL A 610 -5.34 -21.85 45.79
N SER A 611 -4.96 -21.59 47.03
CA SER A 611 -3.81 -22.20 47.68
C SER A 611 -4.23 -23.17 48.77
N LYS A 612 -3.38 -24.16 49.05
CA LYS A 612 -3.56 -25.04 50.20
C LYS A 612 -3.09 -24.33 51.47
N PRO A 613 -3.64 -24.68 52.64
CA PRO A 613 -3.08 -24.25 53.91
C PRO A 613 -1.61 -24.67 54.01
N LEU A 614 -0.77 -23.80 54.54
CA LEU A 614 0.62 -24.14 54.83
C LEU A 614 0.67 -25.19 55.94
N GLU A 615 1.49 -26.23 55.77
CA GLU A 615 1.77 -27.24 56.80
C GLU A 615 2.99 -26.84 57.64
N GLU A 616 3.17 -27.48 58.80
CA GLU A 616 4.38 -27.27 59.61
C GLU A 616 5.65 -27.70 58.85
N PRO A 617 6.78 -26.98 58.97
CA PRO A 617 7.02 -25.84 59.87
C PRO A 617 6.59 -24.46 59.31
N TYR A 618 5.98 -24.41 58.12
CA TYR A 618 5.68 -23.13 57.45
C TYR A 618 4.54 -22.39 58.13
N ALA A 619 3.53 -23.11 58.62
CA ALA A 619 2.37 -22.53 59.29
C ALA A 619 2.80 -21.65 60.48
N SER A 620 3.48 -22.23 61.47
CA SER A 620 3.97 -21.50 62.64
C SER A 620 4.94 -20.36 62.29
N PHE A 621 5.89 -20.62 61.38
CA PHE A 621 6.90 -19.63 60.96
C PHE A 621 6.28 -18.40 60.27
N VAL A 622 5.31 -18.60 59.38
CA VAL A 622 4.60 -17.51 58.70
C VAL A 622 3.60 -16.83 59.64
N GLN A 623 3.02 -17.56 60.59
CA GLN A 623 2.10 -17.00 61.57
C GLN A 623 2.80 -16.03 62.53
N SER A 624 4.04 -16.30 62.95
CA SER A 624 4.85 -15.38 63.78
C SER A 624 5.40 -14.18 63.00
N ALA A 625 5.47 -14.25 61.67
CA ALA A 625 5.99 -13.18 60.83
C ALA A 625 5.05 -11.98 60.74
N LYS A 626 5.59 -10.76 60.68
CA LYS A 626 4.84 -9.58 60.22
C LYS A 626 4.78 -9.55 58.70
N THR A 627 5.93 -9.76 58.06
CA THR A 627 6.12 -9.77 56.61
C THR A 627 6.95 -10.99 56.24
N VAL A 628 6.59 -11.65 55.14
CA VAL A 628 7.32 -12.79 54.58
C VAL A 628 7.90 -12.44 53.22
N VAL A 629 9.15 -12.84 52.98
CA VAL A 629 9.82 -12.76 51.68
C VAL A 629 10.29 -14.15 51.29
N PHE A 630 9.91 -14.59 50.09
CA PHE A 630 10.34 -15.88 49.55
C PHE A 630 11.54 -15.71 48.62
N VAL A 631 12.51 -16.63 48.66
CA VAL A 631 13.74 -16.56 47.87
C VAL A 631 14.01 -17.89 47.17
N SER A 632 13.96 -17.91 45.84
CA SER A 632 14.18 -19.12 45.03
C SER A 632 14.67 -18.80 43.61
N PHE A 633 15.78 -19.42 43.20
CA PHE A 633 16.38 -19.27 41.87
C PHE A 633 16.03 -20.39 40.88
N GLY A 634 14.92 -21.12 41.13
CA GLY A 634 14.42 -22.14 40.21
C GLY A 634 15.21 -23.44 40.19
N SER A 635 14.72 -24.45 39.47
CA SER A 635 15.21 -25.83 39.57
C SER A 635 16.59 -26.08 38.93
N VAL A 636 17.05 -25.18 38.06
CA VAL A 636 18.31 -25.33 37.31
C VAL A 636 19.50 -24.72 38.06
N ALA A 637 19.30 -23.62 38.77
CA ALA A 637 20.36 -22.97 39.54
C ALA A 637 20.62 -23.73 40.83
N GLU A 638 21.74 -24.45 40.89
CA GLU A 638 22.14 -25.23 42.06
C GLU A 638 22.59 -24.30 43.19
N PRO A 639 21.89 -24.27 44.35
CA PRO A 639 22.24 -23.35 45.44
C PRO A 639 23.66 -23.57 45.97
N LYS A 640 24.14 -24.82 45.95
CA LYS A 640 25.49 -25.20 46.39
C LYS A 640 26.61 -24.50 45.62
N THR A 641 26.39 -24.16 44.36
CA THR A 641 27.40 -23.50 43.50
C THR A 641 27.25 -21.97 43.49
N MET A 642 26.35 -21.42 44.30
CA MET A 642 26.18 -19.98 44.45
C MET A 642 27.48 -19.32 44.97
N PRO A 643 27.95 -18.23 44.34
CA PRO A 643 29.16 -17.53 44.76
C PRO A 643 29.09 -17.11 46.23
N ALA A 644 30.21 -17.22 46.96
CA ALA A 644 30.27 -16.87 48.38
C ALA A 644 29.83 -15.42 48.64
N MET A 645 30.21 -14.49 47.77
CA MET A 645 29.77 -13.08 47.82
C MET A 645 28.24 -12.95 47.82
N TRP A 646 27.54 -13.74 47.00
CA TRP A 646 26.09 -13.70 46.92
C TRP A 646 25.43 -14.31 48.15
N ARG A 647 25.95 -15.45 48.62
CA ARG A 647 25.49 -16.08 49.87
C ARG A 647 25.63 -15.15 51.06
N ASN A 648 26.76 -14.47 51.18
CA ASN A 648 27.01 -13.51 52.25
C ASN A 648 26.08 -12.30 52.15
N ALA A 649 25.82 -11.77 50.96
CA ALA A 649 24.88 -10.67 50.77
C ALA A 649 23.45 -11.03 51.21
N PHE A 650 22.98 -12.26 50.96
CA PHE A 650 21.69 -12.73 51.46
C PHE A 650 21.68 -12.86 52.99
N VAL A 651 22.73 -13.45 53.59
CA VAL A 651 22.82 -13.57 55.05
C VAL A 651 22.84 -12.19 55.71
N GLU A 652 23.61 -11.25 55.18
CA GLU A 652 23.66 -9.87 55.65
C GLU A 652 22.29 -9.18 55.53
N LEU A 653 21.57 -9.37 54.41
CA LEU A 653 20.19 -8.91 54.24
C LEU A 653 19.29 -9.45 55.35
N PHE A 654 19.35 -10.76 55.63
CA PHE A 654 18.49 -11.38 56.64
C PHE A 654 18.79 -10.86 58.04
N GLU A 655 20.07 -10.63 58.37
CA GLU A 655 20.51 -10.10 59.67
C GLU A 655 20.11 -8.64 59.88
N LYS A 656 20.18 -7.82 58.83
CA LYS A 656 19.83 -6.40 58.87
C LYS A 656 18.32 -6.14 58.88
N ASN A 657 17.51 -7.13 58.51
CA ASN A 657 16.05 -7.04 58.48
C ASN A 657 15.38 -8.08 59.42
N PRO A 658 15.59 -8.03 60.75
CA PRO A 658 15.10 -9.05 61.69
C PRO A 658 13.58 -9.15 61.80
N ASP A 659 12.85 -8.07 61.45
CA ASP A 659 11.38 -8.04 61.45
C ASP A 659 10.75 -8.75 60.24
N ILE A 660 11.55 -9.06 59.22
CA ILE A 660 11.12 -9.77 58.01
C ILE A 660 11.50 -11.23 58.14
N HIS A 661 10.55 -12.12 57.88
CA HIS A 661 10.81 -13.56 57.83
C HIS A 661 11.11 -13.98 56.39
N PHE A 662 12.24 -14.64 56.19
CA PHE A 662 12.68 -15.10 54.88
C PHE A 662 12.50 -16.61 54.76
N ILE A 663 11.89 -17.06 53.67
CA ILE A 663 11.88 -18.49 53.31
C ILE A 663 12.82 -18.66 52.13
N TRP A 664 13.91 -19.41 52.31
CA TRP A 664 15.02 -19.44 51.36
C TRP A 664 15.34 -20.85 50.89
N ARG A 665 15.35 -21.06 49.57
CA ARG A 665 15.85 -22.31 48.98
C ARG A 665 17.38 -22.37 49.03
N MET A 666 17.92 -23.07 50.02
CA MET A 666 19.37 -23.23 50.20
C MET A 666 19.70 -24.53 50.98
N GLU A 667 20.92 -25.04 50.82
CA GLU A 667 21.47 -26.20 51.53
C GLU A 667 21.56 -25.95 53.03
N ASN A 668 21.55 -26.97 53.90
CA ASN A 668 21.55 -26.80 55.36
C ASN A 668 22.90 -26.36 55.99
N ASP A 669 23.96 -26.24 55.21
CA ASP A 669 25.33 -25.98 55.69
C ASP A 669 25.68 -24.48 55.88
N VAL A 670 24.94 -23.57 55.23
CA VAL A 670 25.06 -22.11 55.47
C VAL A 670 24.50 -21.75 56.86
N GLN A 671 25.12 -20.83 57.60
CA GLN A 671 24.54 -20.33 58.86
C GLN A 671 23.57 -19.18 58.53
N VAL A 672 22.37 -19.19 59.14
CA VAL A 672 21.32 -18.18 58.89
C VAL A 672 20.68 -17.74 60.21
N PRO A 673 20.22 -16.47 60.32
CA PRO A 673 19.54 -15.98 61.52
C PRO A 673 18.14 -16.63 61.71
N LYS A 674 17.56 -16.46 62.91
CA LYS A 674 16.30 -17.13 63.31
C LYS A 674 15.08 -16.75 62.47
N ASN A 675 15.11 -15.58 61.83
CA ASN A 675 14.08 -15.11 60.91
C ASN A 675 14.19 -15.75 59.52
N VAL A 676 14.97 -16.82 59.35
CA VAL A 676 15.13 -17.53 58.06
C VAL A 676 14.73 -18.99 58.19
N LEU A 677 13.78 -19.42 57.37
CA LEU A 677 13.42 -20.82 57.18
C LEU A 677 13.99 -21.33 55.87
N ARG A 678 14.92 -22.28 55.95
CA ARG A 678 15.66 -22.76 54.79
C ARG A 678 15.46 -24.25 54.56
N ARG A 679 15.18 -24.63 53.31
CA ARG A 679 15.11 -26.02 52.82
C ARG A 679 15.49 -26.12 51.34
N MET A 680 15.71 -27.32 50.83
CA MET A 680 15.97 -27.53 49.39
C MET A 680 14.72 -27.55 48.52
N TRP A 681 13.53 -27.75 49.11
CA TRP A 681 12.25 -27.75 48.43
C TRP A 681 11.16 -27.10 49.29
N HIS A 682 10.33 -26.27 48.66
CA HIS A 682 9.28 -25.48 49.31
C HIS A 682 7.96 -25.58 48.54
N PRO A 683 6.79 -25.53 49.22
CA PRO A 683 5.49 -25.39 48.58
C PRO A 683 5.32 -23.95 48.04
N GLN A 684 6.06 -23.63 46.97
CA GLN A 684 6.23 -22.27 46.44
C GLN A 684 4.89 -21.55 46.20
N ASN A 685 3.94 -22.20 45.53
CA ASN A 685 2.63 -21.59 45.23
C ASN A 685 1.85 -21.23 46.50
N ASP A 686 1.88 -22.09 47.51
CA ASP A 686 1.14 -21.87 48.75
C ASP A 686 1.79 -20.78 49.62
N ILE A 687 3.13 -20.69 49.61
CA ILE A 687 3.87 -19.61 50.26
C ILE A 687 3.56 -18.27 49.58
N LEU A 688 3.64 -18.21 48.25
CA LEU A 688 3.39 -16.98 47.50
C LEU A 688 1.94 -16.49 47.68
N ALA A 689 0.97 -17.41 47.71
CA ALA A 689 -0.43 -17.06 47.90
C ALA A 689 -0.78 -16.61 49.33
N HIS A 690 0.13 -16.79 50.30
CA HIS A 690 -0.14 -16.41 51.69
C HIS A 690 -0.22 -14.88 51.84
N PRO A 691 -1.23 -14.31 52.55
CA PRO A 691 -1.44 -12.86 52.63
C PRO A 691 -0.28 -12.03 53.21
N LYS A 692 0.61 -12.67 53.98
CA LYS A 692 1.80 -12.02 54.58
C LYS A 692 3.02 -12.03 53.65
N THR A 693 2.97 -12.73 52.54
CA THR A 693 4.08 -12.76 51.57
C THR A 693 4.05 -11.49 50.75
N ALA A 694 5.04 -10.63 50.96
CA ALA A 694 5.08 -9.29 50.36
C ALA A 694 6.01 -9.20 49.14
N ALA A 695 6.98 -10.09 49.02
CA ALA A 695 7.90 -10.10 47.89
C ALA A 695 8.44 -11.50 47.58
N PHE A 696 8.80 -11.70 46.32
CA PHE A 696 9.48 -12.90 45.85
C PHE A 696 10.79 -12.53 45.14
N ILE A 697 11.91 -12.93 45.75
CA ILE A 697 13.25 -12.82 45.15
C ILE A 697 13.51 -14.03 44.27
N THR A 698 13.69 -13.80 42.97
CA THR A 698 13.72 -14.88 41.98
C THR A 698 14.65 -14.61 40.82
N HIS A 699 15.10 -15.68 40.18
CA HIS A 699 15.76 -15.65 38.87
C HIS A 699 14.87 -15.20 37.69
N ALA A 700 13.57 -14.94 37.91
CA ALA A 700 12.60 -14.59 36.85
C ALA A 700 12.40 -15.68 35.78
N GLY A 701 12.48 -16.95 36.16
CA GLY A 701 12.03 -18.05 35.30
C GLY A 701 10.54 -17.90 34.96
N TYR A 702 10.15 -18.28 33.74
CA TYR A 702 8.82 -17.99 33.22
C TYR A 702 7.66 -18.48 34.11
N ASN A 703 7.78 -19.69 34.68
CA ASN A 703 6.78 -20.22 35.62
C ASN A 703 6.68 -19.37 36.91
N SER A 704 7.82 -18.90 37.42
CA SER A 704 7.87 -18.05 38.62
C SER A 704 7.19 -16.69 38.39
N ILE A 705 7.32 -16.11 37.19
CA ILE A 705 6.55 -14.92 36.80
C ILE A 705 5.04 -15.21 36.91
N GLY A 706 4.61 -16.33 36.32
CA GLY A 706 3.21 -16.74 36.35
C GLY A 706 2.67 -16.98 37.76
N GLU A 707 3.41 -17.68 38.61
CA GLU A 707 3.05 -17.96 40.01
C GLU A 707 2.99 -16.67 40.85
N SER A 708 3.89 -15.72 40.58
CA SER A 708 3.86 -14.40 41.23
C SER A 708 2.63 -13.60 40.85
N ILE A 709 2.27 -13.59 39.56
CA ILE A 709 1.05 -12.92 39.08
C ILE A 709 -0.19 -13.64 39.64
N ALA A 710 -0.21 -14.97 39.66
CA ALA A 710 -1.33 -15.74 40.19
C ALA A 710 -1.60 -15.49 41.69
N SER A 711 -0.53 -15.30 42.47
CA SER A 711 -0.61 -14.92 43.88
C SER A 711 -0.85 -13.42 44.10
N GLY A 712 -0.46 -12.58 43.15
CA GLY A 712 -0.45 -11.12 43.30
C GLY A 712 0.75 -10.63 44.11
N THR A 713 1.86 -11.34 44.05
CA THR A 713 3.11 -11.02 44.77
C THR A 713 4.06 -10.24 43.85
N PRO A 714 4.64 -9.11 44.28
CA PRO A 714 5.71 -8.42 43.57
C PRO A 714 7.05 -9.18 43.52
N LEU A 715 7.90 -8.81 42.56
CA LEU A 715 9.17 -9.49 42.29
C LEU A 715 10.41 -8.64 42.55
N ILE A 716 11.44 -9.28 43.10
CA ILE A 716 12.83 -8.82 42.98
C ILE A 716 13.54 -9.82 42.10
N THR A 717 13.90 -9.40 40.89
CA THR A 717 14.43 -10.27 39.86
C THR A 717 15.94 -10.17 39.78
N VAL A 718 16.61 -11.32 39.71
CA VAL A 718 18.06 -11.43 39.52
C VAL A 718 18.30 -12.44 38.39
N PRO A 719 18.20 -12.00 37.13
CA PRO A 719 18.28 -12.90 35.99
C PRO A 719 19.66 -13.54 35.88
N LEU A 720 19.71 -14.87 35.72
CA LEU A 720 20.94 -15.65 35.71
C LEU A 720 21.40 -16.02 34.29
N PHE A 721 20.47 -16.49 33.44
CA PHE A 721 20.74 -16.95 32.07
C PHE A 721 19.44 -17.07 31.24
N ALA A 722 19.56 -17.40 29.95
CA ALA A 722 18.42 -17.71 29.07
C ALA A 722 17.36 -16.58 28.99
N ASP A 723 16.07 -16.93 29.06
CA ASP A 723 14.91 -16.05 28.96
C ASP A 723 14.73 -15.08 30.15
N GLN A 724 15.47 -15.32 31.23
CA GLN A 724 15.29 -14.62 32.51
C GLN A 724 15.56 -13.11 32.41
N PHE A 725 16.52 -12.69 31.59
CA PHE A 725 16.81 -11.27 31.37
C PHE A 725 15.60 -10.54 30.79
N ARG A 726 15.04 -11.11 29.72
CA ARG A 726 13.81 -10.61 29.08
C ARG A 726 12.62 -10.65 30.04
N ASN A 727 12.44 -11.73 30.80
CA ASN A 727 11.34 -11.85 31.77
C ASN A 727 11.45 -10.82 32.90
N SER A 728 12.67 -10.50 33.34
CA SER A 728 12.92 -9.46 34.33
C SER A 728 12.52 -8.08 33.78
N ARG A 729 12.85 -7.79 32.51
CA ARG A 729 12.40 -6.58 31.81
C ARG A 729 10.88 -6.53 31.64
N LEU A 730 10.23 -7.68 31.46
CA LEU A 730 8.77 -7.77 31.41
C LEU A 730 8.16 -7.40 32.77
N ALA A 731 8.75 -7.85 33.87
CA ALA A 731 8.30 -7.51 35.22
C ALA A 731 8.45 -6.02 35.53
N GLU A 732 9.57 -5.40 35.13
CA GLU A 732 9.77 -3.95 35.20
C GLU A 732 8.75 -3.19 34.34
N TYR A 733 8.57 -3.60 33.08
CA TYR A 733 7.63 -2.96 32.14
C TYR A 733 6.18 -3.01 32.64
N ARG A 734 5.79 -4.11 33.29
CA ARG A 734 4.46 -4.27 33.90
C ARG A 734 4.37 -3.67 35.31
N GLY A 735 5.45 -3.10 35.82
CA GLY A 735 5.48 -2.35 37.08
C GLY A 735 5.32 -3.20 38.34
N PHE A 736 5.52 -4.53 38.28
CA PHE A 736 5.36 -5.42 39.44
C PHE A 736 6.68 -6.05 39.90
N GLY A 737 7.81 -5.61 39.34
CA GLY A 737 9.11 -6.07 39.81
C GLY A 737 10.24 -5.06 39.63
N VAL A 738 11.29 -5.26 40.43
CA VAL A 738 12.56 -4.54 40.40
C VAL A 738 13.66 -5.51 39.97
N ARG A 739 14.54 -5.11 39.06
CA ARG A 739 15.66 -5.94 38.60
C ARG A 739 16.96 -5.54 39.27
N VAL A 740 17.68 -6.54 39.77
CA VAL A 740 19.06 -6.44 40.27
C VAL A 740 19.98 -7.11 39.27
N GLU A 741 21.00 -6.39 38.79
CA GLU A 741 21.92 -6.94 37.79
C GLU A 741 22.88 -7.95 38.43
N LYS A 742 23.02 -9.10 37.79
CA LYS A 742 23.95 -10.18 38.18
C LYS A 742 25.38 -9.70 38.43
N THR A 743 25.89 -8.81 37.58
CA THR A 743 27.25 -8.25 37.68
C THR A 743 27.44 -7.29 38.86
N SER A 744 26.35 -6.69 39.34
CA SER A 744 26.36 -5.70 40.44
C SER A 744 25.86 -6.25 41.76
N PHE A 745 25.50 -7.54 41.82
CA PHE A 745 24.81 -8.15 42.95
C PHE A 745 25.65 -8.07 44.24
N ASN A 746 25.10 -7.41 45.26
CA ASN A 746 25.67 -7.26 46.59
C ASN A 746 24.56 -6.92 47.60
N PHE A 747 24.92 -6.75 48.88
CA PHE A 747 23.97 -6.38 49.92
C PHE A 747 23.23 -5.07 49.60
N GLU A 748 23.94 -4.01 49.22
CA GLU A 748 23.35 -2.68 48.97
C GLU A 748 22.29 -2.69 47.86
N THR A 749 22.62 -3.32 46.73
CA THR A 749 21.68 -3.42 45.59
C THR A 749 20.46 -4.26 45.92
N LEU A 750 20.64 -5.36 46.67
CA LEU A 750 19.56 -6.23 47.08
C LEU A 750 18.67 -5.58 48.16
N HIS A 751 19.26 -4.93 49.15
CA HIS A 751 18.57 -4.22 50.22
C HIS A 751 17.76 -3.04 49.66
N SER A 752 18.35 -2.27 48.73
CA SER A 752 17.66 -1.20 48.02
C SER A 752 16.44 -1.73 47.25
N ALA A 753 16.60 -2.81 46.48
CA ALA A 753 15.49 -3.43 45.75
C ALA A 753 14.40 -3.98 46.68
N LEU A 754 14.77 -4.53 47.84
CA LEU A 754 13.82 -5.00 48.84
C LEU A 754 12.97 -3.84 49.38
N HIS A 755 13.61 -2.76 49.80
CA HIS A 755 12.90 -1.60 50.34
C HIS A 755 12.09 -0.88 49.28
N GLN A 756 12.54 -0.83 48.03
CA GLN A 756 11.74 -0.31 46.93
C GLN A 756 10.42 -1.08 46.77
N ILE A 757 10.43 -2.42 46.83
CA ILE A 757 9.22 -3.25 46.75
C ILE A 757 8.33 -3.11 47.98
N LEU A 758 8.92 -3.03 49.18
CA LEU A 758 8.15 -2.99 50.43
C LEU A 758 7.57 -1.60 50.74
N ASP A 759 8.26 -0.53 50.35
CA ASP A 759 7.91 0.84 50.71
C ASP A 759 7.07 1.55 49.63
N ASP A 760 7.12 1.11 48.37
CA ASP A 760 6.26 1.61 47.29
C ASP A 760 5.06 0.67 47.01
N PRO A 761 3.83 1.05 47.40
CA PRO A 761 2.63 0.22 47.17
C PRO A 761 2.26 0.07 45.69
N SER A 762 2.88 0.81 44.77
CA SER A 762 2.61 0.70 43.33
C SER A 762 2.88 -0.71 42.79
N TYR A 763 3.92 -1.39 43.29
CA TYR A 763 4.29 -2.75 42.88
C TYR A 763 3.26 -3.79 43.31
N ASP A 764 2.79 -3.73 44.55
CA ASP A 764 1.73 -4.60 45.08
C ASP A 764 0.41 -4.37 44.33
N LYS A 765 0.05 -3.11 44.08
CA LYS A 765 -1.14 -2.75 43.29
C LYS A 765 -1.04 -3.30 41.87
N ALA A 766 0.12 -3.19 41.21
CA ALA A 766 0.36 -3.72 39.88
C ALA A 766 0.24 -5.25 39.84
N ALA A 767 0.90 -5.96 40.78
CA ALA A 767 0.84 -7.42 40.89
C ALA A 767 -0.61 -7.91 41.08
N LYS A 768 -1.36 -7.29 42.00
CA LYS A 768 -2.78 -7.60 42.24
C LYS A 768 -3.69 -7.24 41.06
N SER A 769 -3.38 -6.16 40.34
CA SER A 769 -4.13 -5.81 39.12
C SER A 769 -3.90 -6.85 38.02
N LEU A 770 -2.66 -7.28 37.79
CA LEU A 770 -2.33 -8.34 36.82
C LEU A 770 -2.99 -9.66 37.20
N ARG A 771 -3.01 -10.01 38.51
CA ARG A 771 -3.76 -11.17 39.01
C ARG A 771 -5.21 -11.13 38.55
N LYS A 772 -5.90 -10.01 38.80
CA LYS A 772 -7.31 -9.84 38.40
C LYS A 772 -7.47 -9.95 36.90
N ILE A 773 -6.61 -9.29 36.11
CA ILE A 773 -6.62 -9.36 34.65
C ILE A 773 -6.58 -10.81 34.17
N VAL A 774 -5.57 -11.59 34.62
CA VAL A 774 -5.37 -12.99 34.19
C VAL A 774 -6.57 -13.88 34.53
N PHE A 775 -7.17 -13.71 35.71
CA PHE A 775 -8.32 -14.52 36.13
C PHE A 775 -9.67 -13.98 35.62
N SER A 776 -9.71 -12.76 35.06
CA SER A 776 -10.89 -12.17 34.41
C SER A 776 -11.03 -12.52 32.93
N SER A 777 -10.03 -13.21 32.36
CA SER A 777 -9.99 -13.56 30.95
C SER A 777 -11.23 -14.37 30.55
N PRO A 778 -11.86 -14.02 29.41
CA PRO A 778 -13.15 -14.60 29.01
C PRO A 778 -13.02 -16.07 28.60
N VAL A 779 -11.80 -16.51 28.26
CA VAL A 779 -11.48 -17.89 27.95
C VAL A 779 -10.35 -18.36 28.83
N LYS A 780 -10.57 -19.51 29.49
CA LYS A 780 -9.56 -20.16 30.31
C LYS A 780 -8.49 -20.78 29.41
N ALA A 781 -7.25 -20.81 29.90
CA ALA A 781 -6.11 -21.39 29.20
C ALA A 781 -6.38 -22.82 28.67
N GLY A 782 -6.99 -23.68 29.49
CA GLY A 782 -7.32 -25.05 29.09
C GLY A 782 -8.32 -25.11 27.93
N ASP A 783 -9.37 -24.28 27.96
CA ASP A 783 -10.38 -24.22 26.90
C ASP A 783 -9.79 -23.71 25.58
N ALA A 784 -8.89 -22.72 25.62
CA ALA A 784 -8.18 -22.23 24.44
C ALA A 784 -7.30 -23.33 23.81
N LEU A 785 -6.58 -24.09 24.65
CA LEU A 785 -5.75 -25.21 24.22
C LEU A 785 -6.59 -26.32 23.55
N ARG A 786 -7.66 -26.79 24.22
CA ARG A 786 -8.53 -27.84 23.68
C ARG A 786 -9.21 -27.38 22.40
N HIS A 787 -9.71 -26.14 22.35
CA HIS A 787 -10.32 -25.60 21.14
C HIS A 787 -9.36 -25.58 19.96
N ALA A 788 -8.11 -25.14 20.13
CA ALA A 788 -7.14 -25.11 19.03
C ALA A 788 -6.85 -26.51 18.47
N VAL A 789 -6.68 -27.52 19.35
CA VAL A 789 -6.43 -28.91 18.92
C VAL A 789 -7.67 -29.49 18.23
N ASN A 790 -8.86 -29.37 18.84
CA ASN A 790 -10.13 -29.80 18.27
C ASN A 790 -10.37 -29.15 16.89
N PHE A 791 -10.12 -27.85 16.78
CA PHE A 791 -10.29 -27.12 15.52
C PHE A 791 -9.38 -27.67 14.42
N ALA A 792 -8.11 -27.96 14.71
CA ALA A 792 -7.20 -28.51 13.72
C ALA A 792 -7.60 -29.92 13.25
N ILE A 793 -8.18 -30.72 14.15
CA ILE A 793 -8.68 -32.06 13.84
C ILE A 793 -9.96 -31.98 12.99
N GLU A 794 -10.89 -31.09 13.34
CA GLU A 794 -12.18 -30.93 12.66
C GLU A 794 -12.03 -30.27 11.28
N PHE A 795 -11.11 -29.30 11.16
CA PHE A 795 -10.90 -28.51 9.95
C PHE A 795 -9.45 -28.60 9.42
N PRO A 796 -8.98 -29.80 9.03
CA PRO A 796 -7.59 -30.02 8.64
C PRO A 796 -7.19 -29.25 7.38
N ASP A 797 -8.14 -28.93 6.50
CA ASP A 797 -7.89 -28.14 5.28
C ASP A 797 -7.95 -26.62 5.52
N HIS A 798 -8.34 -26.18 6.72
CA HIS A 798 -8.41 -24.76 7.01
C HIS A 798 -7.01 -24.15 7.13
N ASN A 799 -6.77 -23.08 6.37
CA ASN A 799 -5.49 -22.40 6.30
C ASN A 799 -5.53 -20.99 6.94
N ARG A 800 -4.51 -20.70 7.75
CA ARG A 800 -4.22 -19.41 8.41
C ARG A 800 -2.85 -18.84 8.03
N ASP A 801 -2.23 -19.38 6.99
CA ASP A 801 -0.87 -19.05 6.58
C ASP A 801 -0.79 -17.68 5.91
N LEU A 802 0.30 -16.98 6.21
CA LEU A 802 0.70 -15.81 5.46
C LEU A 802 1.38 -16.25 4.15
N PRO A 803 1.33 -15.41 3.10
CA PRO A 803 2.06 -15.67 1.87
C PRO A 803 3.56 -15.87 2.13
N SER A 804 4.15 -16.88 1.50
CA SER A 804 5.58 -17.15 1.61
C SER A 804 6.38 -16.14 0.79
N LEU A 805 6.79 -15.05 1.44
CA LEU A 805 7.59 -13.98 0.85
C LEU A 805 9.03 -14.04 1.35
N ASN A 806 9.99 -13.78 0.46
CA ASN A 806 11.37 -13.58 0.89
C ASN A 806 11.52 -12.22 1.61
N PHE A 807 12.65 -12.04 2.31
CA PHE A 807 12.94 -10.82 3.07
C PHE A 807 12.74 -9.52 2.27
N VAL A 808 13.20 -9.46 1.02
CA VAL A 808 13.11 -8.26 0.18
C VAL A 808 11.65 -7.92 -0.11
N GLN A 809 10.86 -8.94 -0.47
CA GLN A 809 9.45 -8.77 -0.80
C GLN A 809 8.60 -8.46 0.43
N LEU A 810 8.84 -9.15 1.53
CA LEU A 810 8.11 -8.99 2.79
C LEU A 810 8.21 -7.55 3.31
N TYR A 811 9.37 -6.92 3.21
CA TYR A 811 9.60 -5.53 3.62
C TYR A 811 9.38 -4.51 2.51
N SER A 812 8.86 -4.93 1.35
CA SER A 812 8.63 -4.08 0.18
C SER A 812 9.88 -3.34 -0.31
N LEU A 813 11.08 -3.89 -0.05
CA LEU A 813 12.35 -3.30 -0.48
C LEU A 813 12.52 -3.36 -1.99
N ASP A 814 11.91 -4.36 -2.65
CA ASP A 814 11.79 -4.43 -4.11
C ASP A 814 10.94 -3.27 -4.66
N MET A 815 9.83 -2.93 -3.99
CA MET A 815 8.98 -1.80 -4.37
C MET A 815 9.68 -0.46 -4.17
N ILE A 816 10.32 -0.26 -3.01
CA ILE A 816 11.11 0.94 -2.70
C ILE A 816 12.29 1.04 -3.68
N GLY A 817 13.00 -0.06 -3.92
CA GLY A 817 14.11 -0.13 -4.87
C GLY A 817 13.67 0.20 -6.30
N LEU A 818 12.50 -0.28 -6.73
CA LEU A 818 11.91 0.08 -8.02
C LEU A 818 11.65 1.59 -8.10
N LEU A 819 11.00 2.18 -7.10
CA LEU A 819 10.76 3.63 -7.06
C LEU A 819 12.06 4.45 -7.07
N LEU A 820 13.04 4.07 -6.26
CA LEU A 820 14.36 4.71 -6.24
C LEU A 820 15.09 4.54 -7.57
N SER A 821 14.97 3.39 -8.23
CA SER A 821 15.59 3.17 -9.54
C SER A 821 14.99 4.09 -10.60
N ILE A 822 13.68 4.34 -10.56
CA ILE A 822 13.00 5.29 -11.45
C ILE A 822 13.55 6.71 -11.23
N VAL A 823 13.73 7.13 -9.98
CA VAL A 823 14.31 8.44 -9.61
C VAL A 823 15.79 8.54 -10.01
N VAL A 824 16.59 7.51 -9.78
CA VAL A 824 18.01 7.51 -10.16
C VAL A 824 18.16 7.49 -11.67
N LEU A 825 17.37 6.70 -12.40
CA LEU A 825 17.38 6.67 -13.85
C LEU A 825 16.97 8.03 -14.43
N SER A 826 15.95 8.68 -13.88
CA SER A 826 15.56 10.03 -14.33
C SER A 826 16.69 11.03 -14.11
N LEU A 827 17.32 11.04 -12.92
CA LEU A 827 18.47 11.89 -12.62
C LEU A 827 19.69 11.58 -13.51
N LEU A 828 20.00 10.31 -13.76
CA LEU A 828 21.10 9.91 -14.63
C LEU A 828 20.85 10.29 -16.08
N VAL A 829 19.63 10.15 -16.57
CA VAL A 829 19.22 10.64 -17.90
C VAL A 829 19.39 12.15 -17.97
N THR A 830 18.91 12.90 -16.97
CA THR A 830 19.08 14.35 -16.90
C THR A 830 20.57 14.74 -16.88
N ILE A 831 21.39 14.12 -16.04
CA ILE A 831 22.83 14.38 -15.97
C ILE A 831 23.52 13.98 -17.27
N PHE A 832 23.14 12.87 -17.90
CA PHE A 832 23.69 12.44 -19.19
C PHE A 832 23.38 13.44 -20.28
N VAL A 833 22.12 13.90 -20.37
CA VAL A 833 21.68 14.95 -21.29
C VAL A 833 22.46 16.24 -21.02
N LEU A 834 22.54 16.69 -19.77
CA LEU A 834 23.31 17.88 -19.39
C LEU A 834 24.81 17.75 -19.70
N LYS A 835 25.43 16.59 -19.48
CA LYS A 835 26.85 16.33 -19.82
C LYS A 835 27.07 16.25 -21.32
N ARG A 836 26.10 15.79 -22.10
CA ARG A 836 26.15 15.78 -23.57
C ARG A 836 26.02 17.18 -24.11
N VAL A 837 25.07 17.95 -23.61
CA VAL A 837 24.91 19.39 -23.92
C VAL A 837 26.17 20.16 -23.54
N PHE A 838 26.70 19.97 -22.33
CA PHE A 838 27.91 20.66 -21.88
C PHE A 838 29.17 20.27 -22.68
N ARG A 839 29.37 18.98 -23.00
CA ARG A 839 30.49 18.57 -23.86
C ARG A 839 30.35 19.09 -25.29
N PHE A 840 29.13 19.13 -25.82
CA PHE A 840 28.83 19.69 -27.12
C PHE A 840 29.12 21.20 -27.17
N VAL A 841 28.63 21.96 -26.18
CA VAL A 841 28.94 23.40 -26.01
C VAL A 841 30.45 23.61 -25.86
N ARG A 842 31.13 22.82 -25.02
CA ARG A 842 32.59 22.90 -24.83
C ARG A 842 33.38 22.54 -26.10
N SER A 843 32.93 21.58 -26.91
CA SER A 843 33.61 21.26 -28.17
C SER A 843 33.51 22.39 -29.19
N PHE A 844 32.42 23.16 -29.20
CA PHE A 844 32.33 24.39 -30.00
C PHE A 844 33.22 25.52 -29.45
N CYS A 845 33.37 25.64 -28.13
CA CYS A 845 34.28 26.61 -27.52
C CYS A 845 35.77 26.25 -27.76
N VAL A 846 36.16 24.97 -27.71
CA VAL A 846 37.55 24.52 -27.91
C VAL A 846 37.91 24.37 -29.40
N ALA A 847 36.97 24.03 -30.28
CA ALA A 847 37.21 24.00 -31.73
C ALA A 847 37.49 25.39 -32.32
N LYS A 848 37.05 26.46 -31.65
CA LYS A 848 37.37 27.85 -32.02
C LYS A 848 38.83 28.23 -31.73
N GLU A 849 39.58 27.41 -30.97
CA GLU A 849 40.95 27.69 -30.55
C GLU A 849 42.03 26.89 -31.32
N LYS A 850 41.67 25.88 -32.13
CA LYS A 850 42.67 25.02 -32.80
C LYS A 850 42.51 24.74 -34.30
N THR A 851 41.54 25.34 -34.99
CA THR A 851 41.49 25.26 -36.46
C THR A 851 41.14 26.62 -37.05
N ALA A 852 42.17 27.47 -37.10
CA ALA A 852 42.46 28.13 -38.35
C ALA A 852 42.95 27.03 -39.32
N GLN A 853 42.27 26.92 -40.46
CA GLN A 853 42.70 26.24 -41.69
C GLN A 853 42.41 24.72 -41.86
N ALA A 854 41.72 24.46 -42.98
CA ALA A 854 41.63 23.26 -43.82
C ALA A 854 40.54 22.20 -43.55
N ASP A 855 39.79 21.98 -44.63
CA ASP A 855 38.65 21.10 -44.84
C ASP A 855 38.93 19.59 -44.74
N SER A 856 37.89 18.88 -44.32
CA SER A 856 37.39 17.57 -44.81
C SER A 856 37.09 16.59 -43.67
N VAL A 857 36.27 15.58 -43.97
CA VAL A 857 35.71 14.52 -43.10
C VAL A 857 34.27 14.77 -42.63
N GLY A 858 33.36 14.86 -43.61
CA GLY A 858 31.91 14.80 -43.43
C GLY A 858 31.30 13.38 -43.46
N HIS A 859 32.06 12.31 -43.16
CA HIS A 859 31.55 10.93 -43.33
C HIS A 859 31.33 10.14 -42.03
N SER A 860 31.71 10.66 -40.86
CA SER A 860 31.53 9.96 -39.57
C SER A 860 30.31 10.44 -38.75
N LEU A 861 29.68 11.55 -39.16
CA LEU A 861 28.45 12.08 -38.54
C LEU A 861 27.17 11.40 -39.06
N LEU A 862 27.19 10.89 -40.30
CA LEU A 862 26.04 10.24 -40.95
C LEU A 862 25.70 8.88 -40.30
N ALA A 863 26.70 8.16 -39.79
CA ALA A 863 26.51 6.87 -39.11
C ALA A 863 25.92 7.03 -37.70
N MET A 864 26.31 8.08 -36.96
CA MET A 864 25.69 8.45 -35.69
C MET A 864 24.28 9.00 -35.88
N TYR A 865 24.02 9.77 -36.95
CA TYR A 865 22.67 10.22 -37.29
C TYR A 865 21.74 9.03 -37.61
N ARG A 866 22.23 8.00 -38.33
CA ARG A 866 21.45 6.79 -38.66
C ARG A 866 21.20 5.85 -37.48
N LEU A 867 22.15 5.65 -36.56
CA LEU A 867 21.91 4.83 -35.36
C LEU A 867 20.95 5.50 -34.36
N THR A 868 21.02 6.84 -34.27
CA THR A 868 20.10 7.64 -33.45
C THR A 868 18.72 7.72 -34.11
N LEU A 869 18.64 7.81 -35.45
CA LEU A 869 17.41 7.67 -36.24
C LEU A 869 16.77 6.28 -36.13
N PHE A 870 17.55 5.19 -36.06
CA PHE A 870 16.99 3.84 -35.96
C PHE A 870 16.44 3.54 -34.56
N ALA A 871 17.09 4.06 -33.50
CA ALA A 871 16.59 3.99 -32.13
C ALA A 871 15.40 4.94 -31.89
N LEU A 872 15.35 6.11 -32.57
CA LEU A 872 14.15 6.97 -32.59
C LEU A 872 13.01 6.31 -33.39
N ALA A 873 13.29 5.69 -34.55
CA ALA A 873 12.28 5.11 -35.44
C ALA A 873 11.53 3.92 -34.82
N LEU A 874 12.22 3.08 -34.02
CA LEU A 874 11.57 1.98 -33.27
C LEU A 874 10.71 2.46 -32.09
N CYS A 875 10.90 3.69 -31.60
CA CYS A 875 10.02 4.34 -30.61
C CYS A 875 8.90 5.18 -31.25
N LEU A 876 8.90 5.39 -32.57
CA LEU A 876 8.03 6.35 -33.26
C LEU A 876 6.93 5.72 -34.11
N SER A 877 6.84 4.39 -34.21
CA SER A 877 5.71 3.76 -34.89
C SER A 877 4.57 3.45 -33.92
N CYS A 878 3.68 4.43 -33.68
CA CYS A 878 2.25 4.37 -34.03
C CYS A 878 1.34 5.33 -33.23
N ALA A 879 0.78 6.31 -33.96
CA ALA A 879 -0.53 7.00 -33.84
C ALA A 879 -0.76 8.17 -32.82
N GLU A 880 -1.53 9.19 -33.27
CA GLU A 880 -1.43 10.66 -32.98
C GLU A 880 -2.62 11.29 -32.17
N SER A 881 -2.44 12.48 -31.53
CA SER A 881 -3.53 13.37 -31.01
C SER A 881 -3.21 14.90 -31.07
N ARG A 882 -4.23 15.79 -30.93
CA ARG A 882 -4.30 17.24 -31.32
C ARG A 882 -4.40 18.24 -30.13
N VAL A 883 -3.96 19.51 -30.27
CA VAL A 883 -4.34 20.61 -29.33
C VAL A 883 -5.74 21.08 -29.67
N SER A 884 -6.63 21.09 -28.69
CA SER A 884 -7.91 21.82 -28.75
C SER A 884 -7.96 22.82 -27.61
N PHE A 885 -8.53 24.00 -27.84
CA PHE A 885 -8.87 24.92 -26.76
C PHE A 885 -10.04 24.32 -25.97
N THR A 886 -10.11 24.59 -24.67
CA THR A 886 -10.99 23.85 -23.74
C THR A 886 -12.49 23.99 -24.04
N THR A 887 -12.91 24.98 -24.84
CA THR A 887 -14.33 25.21 -25.16
C THR A 887 -14.64 25.54 -26.62
N ALA A 888 -13.67 25.68 -27.52
CA ALA A 888 -13.90 25.83 -28.97
C ALA A 888 -12.74 25.28 -29.82
N GLU A 889 -12.99 24.93 -31.08
CA GLU A 889 -11.98 24.49 -32.05
C GLU A 889 -12.29 24.99 -33.47
N VAL A 890 -11.24 25.20 -34.26
CA VAL A 890 -11.33 25.49 -35.71
C VAL A 890 -10.61 24.35 -36.43
N LEU A 891 -11.23 23.80 -37.46
CA LEU A 891 -10.69 22.78 -38.34
C LEU A 891 -10.59 23.31 -39.76
N ASP A 892 -9.50 22.98 -40.45
CA ASP A 892 -9.26 23.35 -41.85
C ASP A 892 -8.66 22.18 -42.67
N ASN A 893 -8.27 22.46 -43.91
CA ASN A 893 -7.72 21.44 -44.81
C ASN A 893 -6.49 20.70 -44.26
N VAL A 894 -5.69 21.33 -43.41
CA VAL A 894 -4.49 20.70 -42.83
C VAL A 894 -4.83 19.72 -41.70
N ASP A 895 -6.09 19.61 -41.32
CA ASP A 895 -6.56 18.63 -40.38
C ASP A 895 -6.78 17.25 -41.00
N PHE A 896 -7.06 17.16 -42.30
CA PHE A 896 -7.26 15.86 -42.97
C PHE A 896 -5.96 15.13 -43.34
N LYS A 897 -4.75 15.64 -43.07
CA LYS A 897 -3.40 15.07 -43.41
C LYS A 897 -3.32 13.56 -43.81
N GLY A 898 -3.83 13.20 -44.99
CA GLY A 898 -3.86 11.82 -45.51
C GLY A 898 -4.89 10.86 -44.88
N ASN A 899 -5.75 11.31 -43.99
CA ASN A 899 -6.89 10.58 -43.43
C ASN A 899 -8.21 11.21 -43.87
N ASP A 900 -9.19 10.39 -44.21
CA ASP A 900 -10.52 10.86 -44.61
C ASP A 900 -11.42 11.24 -43.43
N GLU A 901 -10.94 11.14 -42.17
CA GLU A 901 -11.75 11.36 -40.97
C GLU A 901 -10.98 12.11 -39.86
N VAL A 902 -11.69 12.99 -39.15
CA VAL A 902 -11.19 13.86 -38.07
C VAL A 902 -12.21 13.94 -36.93
N ASN A 903 -11.81 13.63 -35.69
CA ASN A 903 -12.73 13.73 -34.54
C ASN A 903 -12.97 15.19 -34.12
N LEU A 904 -14.23 15.51 -33.80
CA LEU A 904 -14.68 16.79 -33.25
C LEU A 904 -14.71 16.73 -31.71
N ASN A 905 -14.14 17.73 -31.04
CA ASN A 905 -14.16 17.89 -29.60
C ASN A 905 -15.50 18.50 -29.12
N CYS A 906 -16.56 17.70 -29.15
CA CYS A 906 -17.94 18.10 -28.87
C CYS A 906 -18.62 17.33 -27.71
N PHE A 907 -17.86 16.76 -26.77
CA PHE A 907 -18.37 15.84 -25.72
C PHE A 907 -19.51 16.42 -24.85
N ASN A 908 -19.51 17.74 -24.60
CA ASN A 908 -20.51 18.44 -23.80
C ASN A 908 -21.64 19.07 -24.66
N GLY A 909 -21.78 18.65 -25.91
CA GLY A 909 -22.58 19.32 -26.93
C GLY A 909 -21.88 20.57 -27.44
N CYS A 910 -22.00 20.84 -28.74
CA CYS A 910 -21.34 21.97 -29.39
C CYS A 910 -22.21 22.55 -30.49
N ARG A 911 -21.92 23.78 -30.90
CA ARG A 911 -22.49 24.41 -32.09
C ARG A 911 -21.41 24.54 -33.14
N VAL A 912 -21.68 24.02 -34.34
CA VAL A 912 -20.75 24.02 -35.47
C VAL A 912 -21.16 25.03 -36.52
N PHE A 913 -20.17 25.71 -37.11
CA PHE A 913 -20.32 26.74 -38.13
C PHE A 913 -19.29 26.49 -39.23
N SER A 914 -19.70 26.53 -40.48
CA SER A 914 -18.78 26.44 -41.61
C SER A 914 -19.25 27.37 -42.71
N PRO A 915 -18.39 28.28 -43.21
CA PRO A 915 -18.69 29.06 -44.40
C PRO A 915 -18.42 28.27 -45.70
N THR A 916 -17.86 27.06 -45.60
CA THR A 916 -17.43 26.27 -46.75
C THR A 916 -18.60 25.48 -47.33
N LYS A 917 -18.96 25.80 -48.58
CA LYS A 917 -19.94 25.04 -49.35
C LYS A 917 -19.31 23.76 -49.92
N ASN A 918 -19.33 22.67 -49.15
CA ASN A 918 -18.80 21.38 -49.57
C ASN A 918 -19.67 20.23 -49.02
N ASP A 919 -20.31 19.47 -49.91
CA ASP A 919 -21.18 18.35 -49.49
C ASP A 919 -20.40 17.03 -49.29
N ASP A 920 -19.18 16.94 -49.84
CA ASP A 920 -18.30 15.79 -49.66
C ASP A 920 -17.67 15.73 -48.27
N ILE A 921 -17.73 16.83 -47.51
CA ILE A 921 -17.31 16.90 -46.12
C ILE A 921 -18.53 16.96 -45.21
N PHE A 922 -18.68 15.98 -44.34
CA PHE A 922 -19.84 15.88 -43.45
C PHE A 922 -19.51 15.27 -42.09
N ILE A 923 -20.36 15.57 -41.11
CA ILE A 923 -20.22 15.10 -39.73
C ILE A 923 -21.01 13.80 -39.57
N ILE A 924 -20.41 12.80 -38.92
CA ILE A 924 -21.04 11.55 -38.49
C ILE A 924 -21.05 11.45 -36.95
N ASP A 925 -21.99 10.68 -36.40
CA ASP A 925 -22.02 10.33 -34.97
C ASP A 925 -21.19 9.07 -34.64
N SER A 926 -21.22 8.65 -33.36
CA SER A 926 -20.52 7.46 -32.87
C SER A 926 -21.01 6.14 -33.50
N ASN A 927 -22.22 6.13 -34.07
CA ASN A 927 -22.78 4.99 -34.81
C ASN A 927 -22.46 5.06 -36.31
N ARG A 928 -21.67 6.05 -36.74
CA ARG A 928 -21.31 6.38 -38.13
C ARG A 928 -22.50 6.79 -39.01
N THR A 929 -23.55 7.33 -38.40
CA THR A 929 -24.69 7.92 -39.12
C THR A 929 -24.32 9.34 -39.58
N ARG A 930 -24.55 9.68 -40.86
CA ARG A 930 -24.37 11.06 -41.36
C ARG A 930 -25.37 11.99 -40.68
N ILE A 931 -24.85 13.01 -40.00
CA ILE A 931 -25.60 14.02 -39.28
C ILE A 931 -25.89 15.22 -40.19
N ILE A 932 -24.84 15.84 -40.74
CA ILE A 932 -24.97 17.05 -41.58
C ILE A 932 -23.68 17.33 -42.37
N SER A 933 -23.76 17.88 -43.59
CA SER A 933 -22.59 18.30 -44.38
C SER A 933 -22.18 19.76 -44.17
N LEU A 934 -20.97 20.13 -44.62
CA LEU A 934 -20.55 21.53 -44.57
C LEU A 934 -21.40 22.42 -45.49
N LEU A 935 -21.88 21.89 -46.62
CA LEU A 935 -22.86 22.58 -47.46
C LEU A 935 -24.12 22.94 -46.66
N GLU A 936 -24.71 21.96 -45.97
CA GLU A 936 -25.91 22.14 -45.15
C GLU A 936 -25.65 23.10 -43.97
N ILE A 937 -24.47 23.03 -43.33
CA ILE A 937 -24.08 23.98 -42.26
C ILE A 937 -23.94 25.40 -42.82
N SER A 938 -23.40 25.57 -44.03
CA SER A 938 -23.10 26.89 -44.62
C SER A 938 -24.33 27.68 -45.05
N GLU A 939 -25.49 27.02 -45.18
CA GLU A 939 -26.77 27.66 -45.47
C GLU A 939 -27.49 28.15 -44.19
N LEU A 940 -26.95 27.84 -43.01
CA LEU A 940 -27.51 28.20 -41.72
C LEU A 940 -26.72 29.33 -41.06
N ASP A 941 -27.29 30.53 -41.05
CA ASP A 941 -26.67 31.76 -40.53
C ASP A 941 -26.15 31.68 -39.09
N ASN A 942 -26.71 30.78 -38.27
CA ASN A 942 -26.39 30.63 -36.85
C ASN A 942 -25.73 29.26 -36.50
N GLY A 943 -25.30 28.48 -37.50
CA GLY A 943 -24.70 27.17 -37.29
C GLY A 943 -25.68 26.11 -36.76
N VAL A 944 -25.14 24.94 -36.39
CA VAL A 944 -25.92 23.72 -36.05
C VAL A 944 -25.52 23.20 -34.68
N ASN A 945 -26.51 22.86 -33.84
CA ASN A 945 -26.28 22.27 -32.53
C ASN A 945 -26.13 20.75 -32.60
N LEU A 946 -25.06 20.23 -32.01
CA LEU A 946 -24.78 18.82 -31.79
C LEU A 946 -25.01 18.45 -30.31
N ASN A 947 -25.47 17.22 -30.04
CA ASN A 947 -25.97 16.79 -28.74
C ASN A 947 -24.86 16.49 -27.72
N VAL A 948 -25.23 16.51 -26.43
CA VAL A 948 -24.35 16.19 -25.30
C VAL A 948 -24.17 14.67 -25.19
N GLY A 949 -22.95 14.19 -24.95
CA GLY A 949 -22.66 12.78 -24.70
C GLY A 949 -22.49 11.89 -25.94
N GLU A 950 -22.56 12.46 -27.13
CA GLU A 950 -22.24 11.79 -28.41
C GLU A 950 -20.85 12.19 -28.92
N PHE A 951 -20.18 11.25 -29.59
CA PHE A 951 -18.90 11.50 -30.26
C PHE A 951 -19.17 11.81 -31.73
N TYR A 952 -18.62 12.91 -32.24
CA TYR A 952 -18.80 13.30 -33.63
C TYR A 952 -17.47 13.29 -34.39
N THR A 953 -17.51 12.89 -35.66
CA THR A 953 -16.35 12.81 -36.54
C THR A 953 -16.67 13.53 -37.85
N LEU A 954 -15.81 14.44 -38.28
CA LEU A 954 -15.84 15.06 -39.59
C LEU A 954 -15.20 14.11 -40.61
N VAL A 955 -15.89 13.81 -41.70
CA VAL A 955 -15.47 12.89 -42.75
C VAL A 955 -15.34 13.66 -44.05
N ASN A 956 -14.25 13.47 -44.78
CA ASN A 956 -14.05 13.96 -46.15
C ASN A 956 -14.10 12.77 -47.12
N ARG A 957 -15.08 12.76 -48.03
CA ARG A 957 -15.15 11.79 -49.14
C ARG A 957 -14.78 12.39 -50.50
N GLY A 958 -14.32 13.64 -50.49
CA GLY A 958 -13.87 14.38 -51.66
C GLY A 958 -12.36 14.27 -51.88
N PRO A 959 -11.73 15.21 -52.60
CA PRO A 959 -10.30 15.19 -52.89
C PRO A 959 -9.45 15.27 -51.60
N ALA A 960 -8.23 14.71 -51.64
CA ALA A 960 -7.37 14.48 -50.46
C ALA A 960 -6.87 15.73 -49.71
N ASN A 961 -7.17 16.95 -50.20
CA ASN A 961 -6.85 18.23 -49.56
C ASN A 961 -7.93 19.28 -49.90
N PRO A 962 -9.16 19.14 -49.37
CA PRO A 962 -10.22 20.08 -49.70
C PRO A 962 -10.01 21.37 -48.91
N SER A 963 -10.11 22.54 -49.53
CA SER A 963 -10.08 23.80 -48.78
C SER A 963 -11.41 23.98 -48.03
N PHE A 964 -11.37 23.96 -46.70
CA PHE A 964 -12.54 24.21 -45.86
C PHE A 964 -12.14 24.87 -44.54
N ILE A 965 -13.13 25.45 -43.85
CA ILE A 965 -13.03 25.92 -42.47
C ILE A 965 -14.29 25.46 -41.72
N LEU A 966 -14.14 24.85 -40.56
CA LEU A 966 -15.22 24.48 -39.65
C LEU A 966 -14.88 24.96 -38.24
N TYR A 967 -15.74 25.77 -37.65
CA TYR A 967 -15.63 26.25 -36.28
C TYR A 967 -16.64 25.53 -35.38
N ALA A 968 -16.21 24.93 -34.28
CA ALA A 968 -17.06 24.28 -33.31
C ALA A 968 -16.90 24.92 -31.92
N ALA A 969 -18.00 25.41 -31.33
CA ALA A 969 -18.02 26.01 -30.00
C ALA A 969 -18.83 25.14 -29.03
N GLN A 970 -18.23 24.67 -27.94
CA GLN A 970 -18.92 23.86 -26.94
C GLN A 970 -19.98 24.67 -26.19
N ARG A 971 -20.98 23.97 -25.63
CA ARG A 971 -22.12 24.59 -24.91
C ARG A 971 -21.72 25.46 -23.70
N GLN A 972 -20.59 25.14 -23.10
CA GLN A 972 -19.99 25.89 -21.98
C GLN A 972 -19.16 27.10 -22.45
N SER A 973 -18.95 27.28 -23.76
CA SER A 973 -18.27 28.44 -24.31
C SER A 973 -19.14 29.69 -24.15
N PRO A 974 -18.58 30.84 -23.73
CA PRO A 974 -19.30 32.11 -23.70
C PRO A 974 -19.88 32.51 -25.08
N ASN A 975 -19.34 31.93 -26.16
CA ASN A 975 -19.70 32.21 -27.56
C ASN A 975 -20.72 31.24 -28.14
N PHE A 976 -21.25 30.30 -27.34
CA PHE A 976 -22.19 29.30 -27.85
C PHE A 976 -23.38 29.93 -28.61
N MET A 977 -23.74 31.18 -28.27
CA MET A 977 -24.84 31.95 -28.88
C MET A 977 -24.41 33.16 -29.74
N THR A 978 -23.11 33.44 -29.92
CA THR A 978 -22.65 34.65 -30.64
C THR A 978 -22.56 34.44 -32.15
N LYS A 979 -22.78 35.51 -32.93
CA LYS A 979 -22.69 35.49 -34.40
C LYS A 979 -21.22 35.45 -34.86
N VAL A 980 -20.91 34.51 -35.76
CA VAL A 980 -19.59 34.40 -36.42
C VAL A 980 -19.68 35.04 -37.80
N VAL A 981 -18.75 35.96 -38.10
CA VAL A 981 -18.71 36.68 -39.39
C VAL A 981 -17.64 36.08 -40.27
N TYR A 982 -17.94 35.85 -41.55
CA TYR A 982 -17.00 35.31 -42.53
C TYR A 982 -16.63 36.33 -43.61
N LEU A 983 -15.33 36.44 -43.90
CA LEU A 983 -14.76 37.28 -44.96
C LEU A 983 -13.99 36.41 -45.96
N ASP A 984 -14.15 36.71 -47.24
CA ASP A 984 -13.27 36.19 -48.29
C ASP A 984 -12.25 37.26 -48.72
N ALA A 985 -11.30 36.88 -49.57
CA ALA A 985 -10.21 37.75 -50.02
C ALA A 985 -10.68 39.03 -50.76
N THR A 986 -11.95 39.13 -51.15
CA THR A 986 -12.51 40.26 -51.91
C THR A 986 -13.59 41.03 -51.15
N LYS A 987 -14.10 40.48 -50.03
CA LYS A 987 -15.21 41.05 -49.26
C LYS A 987 -14.74 42.05 -48.22
N SER A 988 -15.31 43.25 -48.29
CA SER A 988 -15.36 44.19 -47.17
C SER A 988 -16.78 44.24 -46.60
N LEU A 989 -16.92 44.08 -45.29
CA LEU A 989 -18.21 44.07 -44.59
C LEU A 989 -18.26 45.22 -43.58
N LYS A 990 -19.37 45.95 -43.58
CA LYS A 990 -19.68 46.89 -42.49
C LYS A 990 -20.54 46.21 -41.44
N VAL A 991 -20.06 46.11 -40.22
CA VAL A 991 -20.74 45.46 -39.08
C VAL A 991 -21.17 46.53 -38.08
N ASN A 992 -22.42 46.45 -37.61
CA ASN A 992 -22.89 47.28 -36.51
C ASN A 992 -22.51 46.62 -35.17
N PRO A 993 -21.70 47.28 -34.32
CA PRO A 993 -21.32 46.76 -32.99
C PRO A 993 -22.48 46.36 -32.07
N LYS A 994 -23.71 46.89 -32.28
CA LYS A 994 -24.88 46.51 -31.48
C LYS A 994 -25.32 45.05 -31.69
N ASP A 995 -25.04 44.48 -32.85
CA ASP A 995 -25.50 43.14 -33.23
C ASP A 995 -24.57 42.02 -32.70
N THR A 996 -23.49 42.39 -32.01
CA THR A 996 -22.40 41.47 -31.62
C THR A 996 -22.28 41.28 -30.11
N PHE A 997 -23.19 41.82 -29.29
CA PHE A 997 -23.15 41.70 -27.81
C PHE A 997 -21.78 42.08 -27.19
N GLY A 998 -21.06 43.03 -27.81
CA GLY A 998 -19.76 43.50 -27.34
C GLY A 998 -18.57 42.65 -27.77
N VAL A 999 -18.78 41.58 -28.57
CA VAL A 999 -17.74 40.64 -28.99
C VAL A 999 -17.99 40.15 -30.42
N LEU A 1000 -16.99 40.23 -31.29
CA LEU A 1000 -17.11 39.78 -32.67
C LEU A 1000 -16.00 38.80 -33.06
N THR A 1001 -16.38 37.58 -33.44
CA THR A 1001 -15.46 36.58 -34.02
C THR A 1001 -15.55 36.63 -35.55
N VAL A 1002 -14.41 36.82 -36.20
CA VAL A 1002 -14.27 36.94 -37.65
C VAL A 1002 -13.42 35.79 -38.17
N LEU A 1003 -13.95 35.04 -39.12
CA LEU A 1003 -13.25 34.02 -39.88
C LEU A 1003 -12.88 34.58 -41.27
N SER A 1004 -11.66 34.31 -41.73
CA SER A 1004 -11.19 34.76 -43.04
C SER A 1004 -10.55 33.63 -43.82
N SER A 1005 -11.02 33.40 -45.06
CA SER A 1005 -10.42 32.40 -45.95
C SER A 1005 -9.14 32.88 -46.63
N SER A 1006 -8.85 34.17 -46.63
CA SER A 1006 -7.57 34.69 -47.14
C SER A 1006 -6.41 34.54 -46.14
N GLY A 1007 -6.70 34.11 -44.91
CA GLY A 1007 -5.69 34.07 -43.83
C GLY A 1007 -5.27 35.46 -43.33
N ALA A 1008 -6.04 36.52 -43.63
CA ALA A 1008 -5.85 37.85 -43.07
C ALA A 1008 -7.20 38.49 -42.68
N VAL A 1009 -7.22 39.22 -41.57
CA VAL A 1009 -8.35 40.04 -41.13
C VAL A 1009 -7.86 41.47 -40.94
N ASN A 1010 -8.40 42.38 -41.74
CA ASN A 1010 -8.15 43.82 -41.62
C ASN A 1010 -9.34 44.49 -40.94
N VAL A 1011 -9.03 45.36 -39.98
CA VAL A 1011 -10.01 46.07 -39.16
C VAL A 1011 -9.76 47.57 -39.31
N ASN A 1012 -10.80 48.31 -39.71
CA ASN A 1012 -10.73 49.76 -39.88
C ASN A 1012 -12.01 50.47 -39.39
N GLY A 1013 -11.85 51.69 -38.84
CA GLY A 1013 -12.93 52.66 -38.62
C GLY A 1013 -13.80 52.41 -37.39
N LEU A 1014 -13.25 51.91 -36.28
CA LEU A 1014 -14.02 51.75 -35.04
C LEU A 1014 -13.84 52.94 -34.10
N SER A 1015 -14.91 53.63 -33.71
CA SER A 1015 -14.89 54.65 -32.66
C SER A 1015 -15.33 54.07 -31.31
N GLY A 1016 -14.40 53.97 -30.37
CA GLY A 1016 -14.63 53.39 -29.05
C GLY A 1016 -13.40 52.65 -28.52
N ASP A 1017 -13.49 52.17 -27.29
CA ASP A 1017 -12.43 51.34 -26.72
C ASP A 1017 -12.61 49.88 -27.15
N TYR A 1018 -11.59 49.27 -27.75
CA TYR A 1018 -11.62 47.89 -28.22
C TYR A 1018 -10.26 47.20 -28.16
N GLU A 1019 -10.34 45.86 -28.10
CA GLU A 1019 -9.21 44.95 -28.11
C GLU A 1019 -9.37 43.96 -29.26
N VAL A 1020 -8.27 43.67 -29.95
CA VAL A 1020 -8.21 42.68 -31.04
C VAL A 1020 -7.30 41.54 -30.61
N TYR A 1021 -7.73 40.31 -30.86
CA TYR A 1021 -7.03 39.07 -30.53
C TYR A 1021 -6.86 38.23 -31.79
N ALA A 1022 -5.69 37.63 -31.97
CA ALA A 1022 -5.36 36.75 -33.11
C ALA A 1022 -5.82 35.28 -32.88
N THR A 1023 -6.90 35.10 -32.11
CA THR A 1023 -7.41 33.79 -31.68
C THR A 1023 -8.93 33.87 -31.49
N GLY A 1024 -9.59 32.74 -31.23
CA GLY A 1024 -11.00 32.67 -30.84
C GLY A 1024 -11.25 33.31 -29.46
N PHE A 1025 -12.49 33.74 -29.22
CA PHE A 1025 -12.86 34.49 -28.01
C PHE A 1025 -12.62 33.74 -26.69
N ASP A 1026 -12.69 32.40 -26.70
CA ASP A 1026 -12.48 31.57 -25.50
C ASP A 1026 -11.07 31.70 -24.91
N ALA A 1027 -10.12 32.22 -25.69
CA ALA A 1027 -8.76 32.44 -25.27
C ALA A 1027 -8.53 33.86 -24.69
N ILE A 1028 -9.47 34.81 -24.82
CA ILE A 1028 -9.27 36.22 -24.42
C ILE A 1028 -8.97 36.40 -22.92
N ASN A 1029 -9.46 35.52 -22.05
CA ASN A 1029 -9.18 35.61 -20.61
C ASN A 1029 -7.77 35.09 -20.26
N ASP A 1030 -7.16 34.28 -21.13
CA ASP A 1030 -5.87 33.61 -20.95
C ASP A 1030 -4.79 34.10 -21.95
N CYS A 1031 -5.15 35.05 -22.81
CA CYS A 1031 -4.31 35.58 -23.89
C CYS A 1031 -4.31 37.11 -23.91
N CYS A 1032 -3.19 37.68 -24.32
CA CYS A 1032 -2.97 39.11 -24.44
C CYS A 1032 -3.50 39.61 -25.80
N PRO A 1033 -4.21 40.75 -25.88
CA PRO A 1033 -4.67 41.30 -27.16
C PRO A 1033 -3.51 41.70 -28.07
N VAL A 1034 -3.60 41.47 -29.37
CA VAL A 1034 -2.57 41.94 -30.31
C VAL A 1034 -2.64 43.45 -30.55
N TYR A 1035 -3.80 44.05 -30.27
CA TYR A 1035 -3.97 45.50 -30.25
C TYR A 1035 -5.00 45.89 -29.19
N GLN A 1036 -4.73 46.96 -28.47
CA GLN A 1036 -5.67 47.59 -27.55
C GLN A 1036 -5.69 49.10 -27.83
N SER A 1037 -6.88 49.66 -28.04
CA SER A 1037 -7.04 51.10 -28.23
C SER A 1037 -6.64 51.86 -26.96
N ARG A 1038 -5.89 52.95 -27.13
CA ARG A 1038 -5.47 53.83 -26.02
C ARG A 1038 -6.41 55.03 -25.81
N SER A 1039 -7.20 55.38 -26.83
CA SER A 1039 -8.26 56.40 -26.76
C SER A 1039 -9.24 56.27 -27.94
N ILE A 1040 -10.44 56.83 -27.81
CA ILE A 1040 -11.48 56.84 -28.84
C ILE A 1040 -10.99 57.48 -30.17
N THR A 1041 -10.20 58.56 -30.10
CA THR A 1041 -9.71 59.26 -31.31
C THR A 1041 -8.58 58.49 -32.00
N ASN A 1042 -7.75 57.75 -31.25
CA ASN A 1042 -6.73 56.87 -31.83
C ASN A 1042 -7.38 55.64 -32.48
N ALA A 1043 -8.40 55.06 -31.84
CA ALA A 1043 -9.19 53.97 -32.37
C ALA A 1043 -9.80 54.28 -33.76
N GLU A 1044 -10.39 55.48 -33.93
CA GLU A 1044 -11.00 55.90 -35.20
C GLU A 1044 -10.03 55.95 -36.38
N LYS A 1045 -8.75 56.19 -36.11
CA LYS A 1045 -7.69 56.40 -37.11
C LYS A 1045 -6.74 55.21 -37.24
N THR A 1046 -6.93 54.15 -36.45
CA THR A 1046 -6.00 53.01 -36.39
C THR A 1046 -6.41 51.91 -37.36
N PHE A 1047 -5.42 51.42 -38.10
CA PHE A 1047 -5.56 50.26 -38.98
C PHE A 1047 -4.91 49.04 -38.34
N VAL A 1048 -5.69 47.97 -38.12
CA VAL A 1048 -5.17 46.72 -37.54
C VAL A 1048 -5.24 45.61 -38.57
N LYS A 1049 -4.10 44.96 -38.84
CA LYS A 1049 -4.01 43.80 -39.73
C LYS A 1049 -3.55 42.57 -38.95
N VAL A 1050 -4.43 41.57 -38.87
CA VAL A 1050 -4.15 40.28 -38.24
C VAL A 1050 -3.88 39.24 -39.32
N ASN A 1051 -2.67 38.69 -39.37
CA ASN A 1051 -2.31 37.62 -40.31
C ASN A 1051 -2.68 36.25 -39.72
N GLY A 1052 -3.96 35.89 -39.81
CA GLY A 1052 -4.50 34.59 -39.42
C GLY A 1052 -5.94 34.39 -39.92
N PRO A 1053 -6.44 33.14 -39.98
CA PRO A 1053 -7.79 32.85 -40.47
C PRO A 1053 -8.89 33.14 -39.43
N ILE A 1054 -8.53 33.50 -38.19
CA ILE A 1054 -9.46 33.91 -37.15
C ILE A 1054 -8.95 35.16 -36.42
N ALA A 1055 -9.84 36.10 -36.15
CA ALA A 1055 -9.59 37.20 -35.24
C ALA A 1055 -10.85 37.45 -34.40
N THR A 1056 -10.64 37.77 -33.12
CA THR A 1056 -11.73 38.15 -32.23
C THR A 1056 -11.55 39.57 -31.74
N MET A 1057 -12.63 40.34 -31.73
CA MET A 1057 -12.65 41.71 -31.21
C MET A 1057 -13.52 41.79 -29.97
N ARG A 1058 -13.00 42.34 -28.87
CA ARG A 1058 -13.75 42.67 -27.65
C ARG A 1058 -13.95 44.18 -27.60
N LEU A 1059 -15.19 44.64 -27.54
CA LEU A 1059 -15.55 46.05 -27.55
C LEU A 1059 -15.82 46.51 -26.12
N LYS A 1060 -14.93 47.34 -25.57
CA LYS A 1060 -14.92 47.86 -24.19
C LYS A 1060 -15.47 49.30 -24.14
N GLY A 1061 -16.69 49.51 -24.63
CA GLY A 1061 -17.36 50.82 -24.64
C GLY A 1061 -17.35 51.45 -26.03
N TYR A 1062 -18.45 51.27 -26.78
CA TYR A 1062 -18.64 51.77 -28.14
C TYR A 1062 -19.55 53.01 -28.14
N LEU A 1063 -19.30 53.94 -29.07
CA LEU A 1063 -20.22 55.05 -29.35
C LEU A 1063 -21.38 54.57 -30.22
N ALA A 1064 -22.63 54.86 -29.81
CA ALA A 1064 -23.81 54.42 -30.55
C ALA A 1064 -23.88 55.06 -31.95
N GLY A 1065 -23.73 54.25 -33.01
CA GLY A 1065 -23.86 54.68 -34.41
C GLY A 1065 -22.62 54.47 -35.29
N ALA A 1066 -21.48 54.07 -34.72
CA ALA A 1066 -20.26 53.79 -35.48
C ALA A 1066 -20.33 52.43 -36.22
N MET A 1067 -19.85 52.39 -37.47
CA MET A 1067 -19.85 51.18 -38.32
C MET A 1067 -18.44 50.62 -38.48
N LEU A 1068 -18.23 49.39 -38.04
CA LEU A 1068 -16.96 48.68 -38.18
C LEU A 1068 -16.76 48.20 -39.61
N THR A 1069 -15.65 48.54 -40.27
CA THR A 1069 -15.33 47.96 -41.59
C THR A 1069 -14.29 46.87 -41.45
N LEU A 1070 -14.65 45.65 -41.86
CA LEU A 1070 -13.79 44.48 -41.87
C LEU A 1070 -13.47 44.09 -43.32
N SER A 1071 -12.22 43.72 -43.62
CA SER A 1071 -11.84 43.21 -44.94
C SER A 1071 -10.93 41.99 -44.84
N GLY A 1072 -11.20 40.99 -45.67
CA GLY A 1072 -10.33 39.83 -45.84
C GLY A 1072 -9.19 40.05 -46.85
N ASP A 1073 -9.07 41.18 -47.52
CA ASP A 1073 -8.06 41.35 -48.58
C ASP A 1073 -6.62 41.43 -48.01
N PRO A 1074 -5.72 40.47 -48.32
CA PRO A 1074 -4.35 40.49 -47.81
C PRO A 1074 -3.48 41.59 -48.44
N THR A 1075 -3.91 42.22 -49.52
CA THR A 1075 -3.18 43.26 -50.28
C THR A 1075 -3.60 44.69 -49.94
N LEU A 1076 -4.66 44.85 -49.14
CA LEU A 1076 -5.25 46.16 -48.82
C LEU A 1076 -4.24 47.09 -48.12
N SER A 1077 -4.00 48.27 -48.72
CA SER A 1077 -3.25 49.38 -48.11
C SER A 1077 -4.25 50.48 -47.68
N SER A 1078 -4.15 50.97 -46.45
CA SER A 1078 -4.96 52.11 -45.97
C SER A 1078 -4.13 53.38 -45.87
N PRO A 1079 -4.70 54.57 -46.15
CA PRO A 1079 -4.08 55.83 -45.79
C PRO A 1079 -4.00 55.95 -44.26
N VAL A 1080 -2.82 56.30 -43.74
CA VAL A 1080 -2.51 56.35 -42.32
C VAL A 1080 -2.37 57.83 -41.96
N THR A 1081 -3.40 58.41 -41.35
CA THR A 1081 -3.40 59.83 -40.97
C THR A 1081 -2.58 60.07 -39.71
N VAL A 1082 -2.05 61.27 -39.51
CA VAL A 1082 -1.29 61.69 -38.30
C VAL A 1082 -2.01 61.27 -37.00
N ASP A 1083 -1.27 60.69 -36.04
CA ASP A 1083 -1.70 60.08 -34.76
C ASP A 1083 -2.39 58.70 -34.85
N SER A 1084 -2.07 57.92 -35.89
CA SER A 1084 -2.54 56.54 -36.06
C SER A 1084 -1.47 55.50 -35.73
N SER A 1085 -1.94 54.28 -35.44
CA SER A 1085 -1.12 53.12 -35.14
C SER A 1085 -1.33 52.03 -36.20
N ALA A 1086 -0.27 51.28 -36.52
CA ALA A 1086 -0.33 50.07 -37.34
C ALA A 1086 0.28 48.90 -36.57
N VAL A 1087 -0.44 47.76 -36.54
CA VAL A 1087 0.02 46.56 -35.82
C VAL A 1087 0.22 45.40 -36.80
N PHE A 1088 1.36 44.72 -36.66
CA PHE A 1088 1.75 43.56 -37.46
C PHE A 1088 2.10 42.37 -36.57
N VAL A 1089 1.58 41.19 -36.91
CA VAL A 1089 1.84 39.93 -36.20
C VAL A 1089 2.49 38.90 -37.12
N SER A 1090 3.44 38.13 -36.59
CA SER A 1090 4.09 37.03 -37.31
C SER A 1090 3.18 35.82 -37.46
N LYS A 1091 3.40 35.01 -38.49
CA LYS A 1091 2.66 33.76 -38.72
C LYS A 1091 2.79 32.83 -37.50
N GLY A 1092 1.67 32.36 -36.96
CA GLY A 1092 1.64 31.46 -35.79
C GLY A 1092 1.63 32.16 -34.42
N TYR A 1093 1.59 33.50 -34.36
CA TYR A 1093 1.41 34.23 -33.11
C TYR A 1093 -0.05 34.13 -32.61
N VAL A 1094 -0.24 33.60 -31.39
CA VAL A 1094 -1.58 33.40 -30.79
C VAL A 1094 -1.77 34.20 -29.48
N GLY A 1095 -0.70 34.79 -28.92
CA GLY A 1095 -0.78 35.71 -27.78
C GLY A 1095 -1.14 35.10 -26.41
N CYS A 1096 -1.13 33.77 -26.25
CA CYS A 1096 -1.66 33.07 -25.07
C CYS A 1096 -0.60 32.58 -24.07
N LYS A 1097 -0.87 32.67 -22.75
CA LYS A 1097 -0.03 32.03 -21.72
C LYS A 1097 -0.38 30.54 -21.63
N ASN A 1098 0.57 29.69 -21.97
CA ASN A 1098 0.38 28.24 -21.99
C ASN A 1098 0.29 27.68 -20.54
N PRO A 1099 -0.80 27.02 -20.10
CA PRO A 1099 -0.89 26.48 -18.72
C PRO A 1099 0.09 25.32 -18.43
N GLY A 1100 0.82 24.83 -19.44
CA GLY A 1100 1.66 23.63 -19.35
C GLY A 1100 3.10 23.75 -19.87
N GLY A 1101 3.63 24.95 -20.14
CA GLY A 1101 5.05 25.10 -20.49
C GLY A 1101 5.52 24.38 -21.76
N TYR A 1102 4.67 24.20 -22.77
CA TYR A 1102 5.05 23.65 -24.08
C TYR A 1102 5.58 24.76 -25.01
N SER A 1103 6.68 24.49 -25.73
CA SER A 1103 7.17 25.31 -26.86
C SER A 1103 6.24 25.14 -28.05
N LEU A 1104 5.90 26.24 -28.72
CA LEU A 1104 5.29 26.24 -30.05
C LEU A 1104 6.30 25.62 -31.04
N VAL A 1105 5.86 24.70 -31.90
CA VAL A 1105 6.66 24.16 -33.02
C VAL A 1105 6.22 24.87 -34.30
N PRO A 1106 7.13 25.20 -35.23
CA PRO A 1106 6.97 26.24 -36.24
C PRO A 1106 5.91 25.91 -37.29
N ALA A 1107 5.27 26.94 -37.85
CA ALA A 1107 4.86 26.87 -39.25
C ALA A 1107 6.15 26.77 -40.09
N THR A 1108 6.38 25.64 -40.76
CA THR A 1108 7.39 25.57 -41.82
C THR A 1108 6.99 26.57 -42.90
N ASN A 1109 7.86 27.55 -43.14
CA ASN A 1109 7.71 28.73 -44.00
C ASN A 1109 7.26 29.99 -43.24
N ALA A 1110 8.23 30.64 -42.58
CA ALA A 1110 8.18 32.08 -42.28
C ALA A 1110 8.63 32.87 -43.53
N PRO A 1111 8.10 34.08 -43.79
CA PRO A 1111 8.34 34.84 -45.02
C PRO A 1111 9.82 35.14 -45.29
N GLU A 1112 10.17 35.22 -46.57
CA GLU A 1112 11.29 36.06 -47.02
C GLU A 1112 11.02 37.54 -46.67
N ASP A 1113 12.09 38.28 -46.41
CA ASP A 1113 12.18 39.69 -46.04
C ASP A 1113 10.90 40.53 -46.28
N SER A 1114 10.29 40.98 -45.17
CA SER A 1114 9.14 41.89 -45.22
C SER A 1114 9.65 43.32 -45.16
N SER A 1115 9.22 44.18 -46.10
CA SER A 1115 9.56 45.61 -46.11
C SER A 1115 8.33 46.47 -46.35
N PHE A 1116 8.30 47.66 -45.75
CA PHE A 1116 7.30 48.68 -46.08
C PHE A 1116 7.93 50.07 -46.20
N THR A 1117 7.29 50.91 -47.01
CA THR A 1117 7.73 52.29 -47.26
C THR A 1117 6.63 53.27 -46.86
N LEU A 1118 7.02 54.29 -46.12
CA LEU A 1118 6.23 55.48 -45.81
C LEU A 1118 6.66 56.62 -46.73
N ALA A 1119 5.70 57.18 -47.46
CA ALA A 1119 5.91 58.34 -48.31
C ALA A 1119 5.39 59.62 -47.63
N ASP A 1120 6.31 60.57 -47.38
CA ASP A 1120 6.11 61.99 -47.02
C ASP A 1120 5.77 62.41 -45.56
N ASN A 1121 6.50 63.46 -45.12
CA ASN A 1121 6.20 64.48 -44.09
C ASN A 1121 5.70 64.07 -42.69
N GLY A 1122 6.35 63.11 -42.02
CA GLY A 1122 6.05 62.80 -40.61
C GLY A 1122 7.22 62.17 -39.83
N GLY A 1123 7.29 62.43 -38.52
CA GLY A 1123 8.26 61.77 -37.64
C GLY A 1123 7.79 60.37 -37.24
N LEU A 1124 8.69 59.38 -37.22
CA LEU A 1124 8.34 58.00 -36.88
C LEU A 1124 8.61 57.70 -35.40
N SER A 1125 7.69 57.02 -34.72
CA SER A 1125 7.96 56.39 -33.42
C SER A 1125 7.61 54.91 -33.48
N ALA A 1126 8.62 54.05 -33.48
CA ALA A 1126 8.42 52.61 -33.45
C ALA A 1126 8.61 52.10 -32.02
N SER A 1127 7.54 51.58 -31.40
CA SER A 1127 7.60 51.03 -30.05
C SER A 1127 7.44 49.52 -30.13
N LEU A 1128 8.43 48.75 -29.66
CA LEU A 1128 8.22 47.35 -29.32
C LEU A 1128 7.57 47.32 -27.93
N ASP A 1129 6.24 47.20 -27.88
CA ASP A 1129 5.54 47.17 -26.59
C ASP A 1129 5.72 45.80 -25.92
N SER A 1130 6.31 45.81 -24.73
CA SER A 1130 6.81 44.61 -24.06
C SER A 1130 5.75 43.73 -23.43
N ASP A 1131 4.54 44.24 -23.26
CA ASP A 1131 3.46 43.45 -22.66
C ASP A 1131 2.96 42.33 -23.60
N TYR A 1132 3.44 42.32 -24.87
CA TYR A 1132 3.01 41.39 -25.91
C TYR A 1132 4.13 40.50 -26.50
N SER A 1133 5.36 40.57 -25.99
CA SER A 1133 6.48 39.76 -26.48
C SER A 1133 6.78 38.55 -25.59
N PHE A 1134 6.58 37.32 -26.11
CA PHE A 1134 7.23 36.12 -25.59
C PHE A 1134 8.65 36.00 -26.16
N VAL A 1135 9.52 36.98 -25.88
CA VAL A 1135 10.96 36.81 -26.10
C VAL A 1135 11.58 36.51 -24.75
N LYS A 1136 12.02 35.27 -24.54
CA LYS A 1136 12.80 34.90 -23.35
C LYS A 1136 14.01 35.84 -23.28
N SER A 1137 14.14 36.58 -22.18
CA SER A 1137 15.23 37.53 -21.98
C SER A 1137 16.59 36.88 -22.27
N GLY A 1138 17.27 37.37 -23.32
CA GLY A 1138 18.72 37.23 -23.46
C GLY A 1138 19.29 36.52 -24.69
N THR A 1139 18.53 36.04 -25.69
CA THR A 1139 19.18 35.37 -26.85
C THR A 1139 18.62 35.59 -28.28
N SER A 1140 17.53 36.33 -28.49
CA SER A 1140 17.03 36.63 -29.85
C SER A 1140 17.06 38.15 -30.10
N GLU A 1141 17.71 38.60 -31.18
CA GLU A 1141 17.87 40.00 -31.58
C GLU A 1141 17.07 40.24 -32.90
N VAL A 1142 16.31 41.34 -32.97
CA VAL A 1142 15.68 41.80 -34.22
C VAL A 1142 16.45 43.03 -34.69
N ASP A 1143 17.09 42.93 -35.87
CA ASP A 1143 17.74 44.07 -36.51
C ASP A 1143 16.70 44.73 -37.43
N ILE A 1144 16.31 45.96 -37.11
CA ILE A 1144 15.45 46.77 -37.96
C ILE A 1144 16.33 47.77 -38.70
N THR A 1145 16.32 47.74 -40.02
CA THR A 1145 17.05 48.73 -40.81
C THR A 1145 16.06 49.80 -41.28
N VAL A 1146 16.28 51.05 -40.88
CA VAL A 1146 15.44 52.19 -41.29
C VAL A 1146 16.24 53.08 -42.22
N ASN A 1147 15.83 53.20 -43.49
CA ASN A 1147 16.55 53.93 -44.53
C ASN A 1147 18.03 53.52 -44.68
N GLY A 1148 18.34 52.24 -44.48
CA GLY A 1148 19.71 51.71 -44.55
C GLY A 1148 20.55 51.89 -43.29
N GLU A 1149 20.02 52.53 -42.24
CA GLU A 1149 20.67 52.56 -40.92
C GLU A 1149 20.14 51.44 -40.03
N ASP A 1150 21.05 50.59 -39.54
CA ASP A 1150 20.72 49.49 -38.63
C ASP A 1150 20.37 50.01 -37.24
N VAL A 1151 19.20 49.57 -36.76
CA VAL A 1151 18.69 49.86 -35.43
C VAL A 1151 18.40 48.54 -34.72
N ARG A 1152 19.10 48.33 -33.61
CA ARG A 1152 19.01 47.09 -32.83
C ARG A 1152 17.99 47.23 -31.71
N LEU A 1153 17.03 46.33 -31.63
CA LEU A 1153 16.03 46.28 -30.55
C LEU A 1153 16.14 44.98 -29.77
N THR A 1154 16.22 45.07 -28.43
CA THR A 1154 16.35 43.90 -27.55
C THR A 1154 15.32 43.94 -26.43
N GLY A 1155 14.34 43.04 -26.45
CA GLY A 1155 13.32 42.96 -25.40
C GLY A 1155 12.35 44.15 -25.43
N THR A 1156 12.25 44.90 -24.32
CA THR A 1156 11.22 45.93 -24.06
C THR A 1156 11.57 47.34 -24.58
N ASP A 1157 12.44 47.42 -25.59
CA ASP A 1157 13.02 48.70 -26.04
C ASP A 1157 12.03 49.51 -26.89
N GLN A 1158 11.78 50.78 -26.52
CA GLN A 1158 11.06 51.75 -27.33
C GLN A 1158 12.02 52.60 -28.18
N LEU A 1159 11.76 52.72 -29.49
CA LEU A 1159 12.55 53.52 -30.41
C LEU A 1159 11.78 54.76 -30.90
N ARG A 1160 12.20 55.95 -30.46
CA ARG A 1160 11.75 57.22 -31.03
C ARG A 1160 12.85 57.83 -31.90
N LYS A 1161 12.62 57.90 -33.22
CA LYS A 1161 13.59 58.48 -34.17
C LYS A 1161 12.87 59.39 -35.17
N THR A 1162 13.15 60.69 -35.11
CA THR A 1162 12.53 61.68 -36.00
C THR A 1162 13.37 61.82 -37.27
N PHE A 1163 12.74 61.72 -38.44
CA PHE A 1163 13.41 61.83 -39.75
C PHE A 1163 13.02 63.15 -40.44
N ASP A 1164 13.87 63.62 -41.37
CA ASP A 1164 13.70 64.91 -42.07
C ASP A 1164 12.54 64.83 -43.09
N PRO A 1165 11.74 65.91 -43.31
CA PRO A 1165 10.46 65.83 -44.03
C PRO A 1165 10.57 65.39 -45.50
N ALA A 1166 11.72 65.59 -46.15
CA ALA A 1166 11.91 65.33 -47.57
C ALA A 1166 12.32 63.88 -47.92
N ALA A 1167 12.41 62.98 -46.94
CA ALA A 1167 12.85 61.59 -47.16
C ALA A 1167 11.71 60.58 -47.02
N SER A 1168 11.58 59.65 -47.98
CA SER A 1168 10.78 58.44 -47.79
C SER A 1168 11.44 57.56 -46.72
N VAL A 1169 10.63 56.95 -45.84
CA VAL A 1169 11.12 56.08 -44.77
C VAL A 1169 10.80 54.64 -45.11
N LYS A 1170 11.80 53.88 -45.53
CA LYS A 1170 11.75 52.43 -45.74
C LYS A 1170 12.21 51.72 -44.48
N VAL A 1171 11.38 50.80 -43.99
CA VAL A 1171 11.69 49.95 -42.84
C VAL A 1171 11.82 48.51 -43.34
N ASP A 1172 13.02 47.96 -43.19
CA ASP A 1172 13.37 46.58 -43.54
C ASP A 1172 13.59 45.78 -42.24
N PHE A 1173 13.03 44.58 -42.15
CA PHE A 1173 13.20 43.70 -40.99
C PHE A 1173 14.15 42.54 -41.33
N ALA A 1174 15.31 42.47 -40.65
CA ALA A 1174 16.32 41.42 -40.86
C ALA A 1174 16.67 40.71 -39.53
N TRP A 1175 16.97 39.42 -39.59
CA TRP A 1175 17.14 38.58 -38.39
C TRP A 1175 18.56 38.03 -38.26
N LYS A 1176 19.16 38.15 -37.08
CA LYS A 1176 20.42 37.46 -36.72
C LYS A 1176 20.19 36.47 -35.58
N ASN A 1177 20.64 35.22 -35.76
CA ASN A 1177 20.46 34.05 -34.87
C ASN A 1177 19.02 33.50 -34.74
N ARG A 1178 18.40 33.16 -35.87
CA ARG A 1178 17.09 32.45 -35.93
C ARG A 1178 17.07 31.17 -35.07
N ARG A 1179 16.09 31.06 -34.16
CA ARG A 1179 15.47 29.77 -33.82
C ARG A 1179 14.13 29.66 -34.52
N THR A 1180 13.74 28.44 -34.85
CA THR A 1180 12.55 28.19 -35.66
C THR A 1180 11.23 28.49 -34.94
N ASP A 1181 11.23 28.71 -33.61
CA ASP A 1181 10.06 28.86 -32.74
C ASP A 1181 9.75 30.30 -32.28
N ASP A 1182 10.45 31.32 -32.80
CA ASP A 1182 10.23 32.72 -32.42
C ASP A 1182 9.01 33.33 -33.15
N VAL A 1183 8.00 33.82 -32.39
CA VAL A 1183 6.80 34.54 -32.89
C VAL A 1183 6.68 35.93 -32.25
N PHE A 1184 6.16 36.95 -32.96
CA PHE A 1184 6.17 38.35 -32.51
C PHE A 1184 4.94 39.17 -32.94
N ALA A 1185 4.74 40.31 -32.26
CA ALA A 1185 3.83 41.39 -32.63
C ALA A 1185 4.57 42.74 -32.55
N ILE A 1186 4.41 43.61 -33.54
CA ILE A 1186 5.04 44.94 -33.60
C ILE A 1186 3.96 46.00 -33.83
N GLN A 1187 3.98 47.06 -33.01
CA GLN A 1187 3.15 48.24 -33.19
C GLN A 1187 4.01 49.44 -33.63
N ILE A 1188 3.52 50.19 -34.60
CA ILE A 1188 4.18 51.37 -35.15
C ILE A 1188 3.24 52.57 -35.02
N ASP A 1189 3.67 53.60 -34.30
CA ASP A 1189 2.90 54.82 -34.06
C ASP A 1189 3.47 55.97 -34.91
N VAL A 1190 2.62 56.64 -35.70
CA VAL A 1190 3.03 57.79 -36.54
C VAL A 1190 2.79 59.10 -35.79
N LEU A 1191 3.85 59.86 -35.47
CA LEU A 1191 3.78 61.07 -34.64
C LEU A 1191 3.90 62.36 -35.48
N LYS A 1192 3.11 63.39 -35.12
CA LYS A 1192 3.09 64.69 -35.82
C LYS A 1192 4.41 65.48 -35.70
N LYS A 1193 4.81 66.15 -36.80
CA LYS A 1193 5.50 67.46 -36.76
C LYS A 1193 4.66 68.43 -37.61
N SER A 1194 4.56 69.69 -37.20
CA SER A 1194 3.56 70.66 -37.68
C SER A 1194 3.49 70.81 -39.20
N GLY A 1195 2.40 70.33 -39.81
CA GLY A 1195 1.99 70.56 -41.20
C GLY A 1195 0.90 69.57 -41.60
N ASP A 1196 -0.15 70.01 -42.29
CA ASP A 1196 -1.28 69.17 -42.71
C ASP A 1196 -0.97 68.47 -44.05
N GLY A 1197 -0.70 67.16 -44.00
CA GLY A 1197 -0.57 66.29 -45.17
C GLY A 1197 -0.88 64.84 -44.81
N GLU A 1198 -1.56 64.11 -45.72
CA GLU A 1198 -1.86 62.69 -45.58
C GLU A 1198 -0.67 61.82 -46.04
N THR A 1199 -0.24 60.86 -45.22
CA THR A 1199 0.85 59.90 -45.52
C THR A 1199 0.26 58.56 -45.97
N LYS A 1200 0.79 57.95 -47.04
CA LYS A 1200 0.38 56.59 -47.50
C LYS A 1200 1.39 55.54 -47.07
N LEU A 1201 0.89 54.43 -46.52
CA LEU A 1201 1.68 53.27 -46.10
C LEU A 1201 1.54 52.17 -47.16
N THR A 1202 2.64 51.81 -47.82
CA THR A 1202 2.63 50.82 -48.92
C THR A 1202 3.52 49.63 -48.57
N THR A 1203 2.93 48.43 -48.46
CA THR A 1203 3.63 47.16 -48.22
C THR A 1203 4.20 46.61 -49.53
N LEU A 1204 5.48 46.21 -49.57
CA LEU A 1204 6.17 45.85 -50.83
C LEU A 1204 6.40 44.34 -51.03
N SER A 1205 6.07 43.47 -50.08
CA SER A 1205 6.12 42.01 -50.28
C SER A 1205 5.00 41.27 -49.52
N THR A 1206 4.21 40.47 -50.24
CA THR A 1206 3.26 39.51 -49.67
C THR A 1206 3.89 38.12 -49.60
N PRO A 1207 3.95 37.46 -48.44
CA PRO A 1207 4.26 36.03 -48.39
C PRO A 1207 3.09 35.21 -48.93
N GLU A 1208 3.36 34.10 -49.62
CA GLU A 1208 2.35 33.13 -50.06
C GLU A 1208 1.46 32.69 -48.88
N THR A 1209 0.15 32.84 -49.07
CA THR A 1209 -0.92 32.42 -48.16
C THR A 1209 -0.91 30.91 -47.99
N VAL A 1210 -0.47 30.42 -46.83
CA VAL A 1210 -0.74 29.05 -46.37
C VAL A 1210 -1.50 29.15 -45.06
N GLN A 1211 -2.79 28.80 -45.11
CA GLN A 1211 -3.71 28.63 -43.98
C GLN A 1211 -3.17 27.53 -43.05
N THR A 1212 -3.05 27.80 -41.75
CA THR A 1212 -2.97 26.76 -40.71
C THR A 1212 -3.49 27.32 -39.39
N THR A 1213 -4.69 26.92 -38.97
CA THR A 1213 -5.13 27.00 -37.58
C THR A 1213 -5.38 25.60 -37.05
N THR A 1214 -4.33 24.93 -36.56
CA THR A 1214 -4.36 24.10 -35.35
C THR A 1214 -3.00 23.41 -35.13
N THR A 1215 -2.46 23.60 -33.93
CA THR A 1215 -1.32 22.86 -33.41
C THR A 1215 -1.77 21.44 -33.05
N LYS A 1216 -1.20 20.41 -33.68
CA LYS A 1216 -1.29 19.02 -33.17
C LYS A 1216 -0.32 18.90 -31.98
N VAL A 1217 -0.81 18.61 -30.77
CA VAL A 1217 0.02 18.13 -29.65
C VAL A 1217 -0.60 16.83 -29.18
N SER A 1218 0.17 15.76 -29.25
CA SER A 1218 -0.27 14.47 -28.74
C SER A 1218 -0.05 14.38 -27.23
N ALA A 1219 -1.14 14.16 -26.50
CA ALA A 1219 -1.18 13.50 -25.21
C ALA A 1219 -2.23 12.37 -25.37
N HIS A 1220 -2.01 11.15 -24.94
CA HIS A 1220 -1.95 10.66 -23.56
C HIS A 1220 -1.37 9.22 -23.61
N LEU A 1221 -0.78 8.59 -22.58
CA LEU A 1221 -1.38 8.26 -21.29
C LEU A 1221 -0.26 7.76 -20.35
N SER A 1222 0.54 8.68 -19.81
CA SER A 1222 1.52 8.40 -18.75
C SER A 1222 1.60 9.53 -17.71
N VAL A 1223 0.76 10.57 -17.86
CA VAL A 1223 0.82 11.81 -17.07
C VAL A 1223 0.16 11.66 -15.69
N ILE A 1224 -0.76 10.71 -15.48
CA ILE A 1224 -1.23 10.42 -14.10
C ILE A 1224 -0.08 9.83 -13.27
N SER A 1225 0.79 9.02 -13.87
CA SER A 1225 1.99 8.51 -13.19
C SER A 1225 3.07 9.60 -13.01
N ALA A 1226 3.23 10.52 -13.96
CA ALA A 1226 4.21 11.60 -13.89
C ALA A 1226 3.79 12.77 -12.97
N CYS A 1227 2.50 13.14 -12.91
CA CYS A 1227 1.99 14.14 -11.97
C CYS A 1227 2.03 13.64 -10.53
N ILE A 1228 1.81 12.34 -10.29
CA ILE A 1228 2.05 11.72 -8.98
C ILE A 1228 3.55 11.75 -8.64
N LEU A 1229 4.45 11.54 -9.61
CA LEU A 1229 5.91 11.64 -9.42
C LEU A 1229 6.40 13.09 -9.15
N VAL A 1230 5.77 14.11 -9.72
CA VAL A 1230 6.13 15.52 -9.49
C VAL A 1230 5.50 16.08 -8.21
N LEU A 1231 4.28 15.67 -7.82
CA LEU A 1231 3.68 15.97 -6.50
C LEU A 1231 4.32 15.21 -5.33
N ILE A 1232 5.10 14.17 -5.62
CA ILE A 1232 5.96 13.48 -4.63
C ILE A 1232 7.36 14.13 -4.55
N CYS A 1233 7.73 14.96 -5.54
CA CYS A 1233 9.01 15.68 -5.57
C CYS A 1233 8.94 17.14 -5.09
N ILE A 1234 7.75 17.72 -4.89
CA ILE A 1234 7.53 18.93 -4.05
C ILE A 1234 7.15 18.44 -2.66
#